data_AF-A0AAU9XPM2-F1
#
_entry.id   AF-A0AAU9XPM2-F1
#
_cell.length_a   1.000
_cell.length_b   1.000
_cell.length_c   1.000
_cell.angle_alpha   90.00
_cell.angle_beta   90.00
_cell.angle_gamma   90.00
#
_symmetry.space_group_name_H-M   'P 1'
#
loop_
_entity.id
_entity.type
_entity.pdbx_description
1 polymer ?
#
loop_
_entity_poly.entity_id
_entity_poly.type
_entity_poly.pdbx_seq_one_letter_code
_entity_poly.pdbx_strand_id
1 'polypeptide(L)'
;MGCAPSSQSFQVHENETRLLQEIDRLRSIEQSRQAEISKLQVENEKLRQGQVNGGYAMVKRSDSPEEDGHEMLVKEIERLILEQSEKENELSELRRTNEQLNLTLQQNPPQVQQFVNKNRNLPKVGDPVLAMWESTPWQYFTATIVSFNSEKLQYKINWDDQDPTGRIIDYYNLALDRVPEPDEVAIGSIVLFPQGKYRGQEGVRLGGLRYHQGRITSVSNGPGGQKLYDGVHTKGEADNKWITYSGYNFYFTGMELSKLRISPNVLDILSDNDSGSAVDGLIRPCDIFISYSKANSPSAIRNRELGPSDPPPSYNEAVLSSICDPRDIRYQLEGCGATVNGDRQAQNSLIETVQQINTAKVFVACLSDEYVKDEICRQEFQYAKKTARKPVIPVVVGSGSFEWMMTVVGLLIAGEVYIHFSNRDVQDSKMTELLRAVKKSVPEVKFPEELGSVQDLQSAGDTSDAGIRDSADVFISYCWLNSENAHKAKHVTEFIGSPFADPRKVHSSLVKANKFSLWIDIERLRTTNQNEESLGMFEQIAEGLGKAKVVLAFVSKQYANSENCRIELQFALKSLKKPLVPVIVGADNDWQKTVVGLLVGGQEIQAINLQDVHSEDVFTEKLAEIQEAILPLLGHAEEARSYRAPVIGDHVISHHQQWAYYAATIVSFDRETLKYTVDWDDGDPTGKVQSYKDLAIDKIPSEDQVGVDSIVFFPQGGYGATEGNNTGGVRYHEGVVTRVYKDSSGAWRYDGHHTKGAEEGKWVTYKDYNYNFNGIPLQMLRIAPNAMDALMACKEAFS
;
A
#
# COMPACT_ATOMS: atom_id res chain seq x y z
N MET A 1 -37.52 -62.34 -28.67
CA MET A 1 -36.65 -62.16 -29.85
C MET A 1 -37.11 -60.91 -30.57
N GLY A 2 -36.21 -59.92 -30.72
CA GLY A 2 -36.48 -58.61 -31.29
C GLY A 2 -35.71 -57.53 -30.51
N CYS A 3 -34.39 -57.46 -30.71
CA CYS A 3 -33.52 -56.44 -30.11
C CYS A 3 -33.84 -55.06 -30.72
N ALA A 4 -34.15 -54.08 -29.88
CA ALA A 4 -34.13 -52.67 -30.26
C ALA A 4 -32.71 -52.10 -30.00
N PRO A 5 -32.12 -51.32 -30.93
CA PRO A 5 -30.77 -50.80 -30.77
C PRO A 5 -30.70 -49.68 -29.72
N SER A 6 -29.59 -49.63 -29.01
CA SER A 6 -29.34 -48.74 -27.87
C SER A 6 -29.26 -47.26 -28.28
N SER A 7 -29.92 -46.42 -27.49
CA SER A 7 -30.01 -44.96 -27.58
C SER A 7 -28.67 -44.22 -27.51
N GLN A 8 -27.57 -44.90 -27.17
CA GLN A 8 -26.22 -44.32 -27.15
C GLN A 8 -25.63 -44.11 -28.55
N SER A 9 -25.98 -44.93 -29.55
CA SER A 9 -25.47 -44.70 -30.92
C SER A 9 -26.15 -43.50 -31.60
N PHE A 10 -27.40 -43.18 -31.21
CA PHE A 10 -28.16 -42.07 -31.77
C PHE A 10 -27.61 -40.70 -31.32
N GLN A 11 -27.22 -40.54 -30.05
CA GLN A 11 -26.68 -39.27 -29.53
C GLN A 11 -25.27 -38.96 -30.06
N VAL A 12 -24.44 -39.99 -30.30
CA VAL A 12 -23.11 -39.79 -30.90
C VAL A 12 -23.25 -39.37 -32.37
N HIS A 13 -24.18 -39.99 -33.11
CA HIS A 13 -24.44 -39.61 -34.49
C HIS A 13 -25.05 -38.20 -34.62
N GLU A 14 -25.92 -37.77 -33.69
CA GLU A 14 -26.46 -36.40 -33.69
C GLU A 14 -25.38 -35.34 -33.46
N ASN A 15 -24.44 -35.61 -32.54
CA ASN A 15 -23.33 -34.69 -32.27
C ASN A 15 -22.33 -34.62 -33.42
N GLU A 16 -22.05 -35.75 -34.07
CA GLU A 16 -21.18 -35.80 -35.25
C GLU A 16 -21.83 -35.09 -36.46
N THR A 17 -23.15 -35.24 -36.64
CA THR A 17 -23.90 -34.54 -37.68
C THR A 17 -23.93 -33.03 -37.44
N ARG A 18 -24.05 -32.58 -36.17
CA ARG A 18 -23.96 -31.16 -35.79
C ARG A 18 -22.57 -30.57 -36.04
N LEU A 19 -21.52 -31.31 -35.72
CA LEU A 19 -20.13 -30.88 -35.99
C LEU A 19 -19.85 -30.76 -37.48
N LEU A 20 -20.33 -31.72 -38.29
CA LEU A 20 -20.21 -31.66 -39.74
C LEU A 20 -20.98 -30.48 -40.35
N GLN A 21 -22.19 -30.20 -39.85
CA GLN A 21 -22.97 -29.03 -40.26
C GLN A 21 -22.27 -27.70 -39.92
N GLU A 22 -21.63 -27.61 -38.75
CA GLU A 22 -20.90 -26.41 -38.37
C GLU A 22 -19.59 -26.25 -39.16
N ILE A 23 -18.89 -27.34 -39.47
CA ILE A 23 -17.72 -27.31 -40.36
C ILE A 23 -18.10 -26.85 -41.77
N ASP A 24 -19.21 -27.32 -42.33
CA ASP A 24 -19.68 -26.89 -43.65
C ASP A 24 -20.16 -25.44 -43.65
N ARG A 25 -20.78 -24.99 -42.55
CA ARG A 25 -21.13 -23.57 -42.34
C ARG A 25 -19.87 -22.70 -42.32
N LEU A 26 -18.84 -23.10 -41.58
CA LEU A 26 -17.57 -22.37 -41.51
C LEU A 26 -16.85 -22.34 -42.85
N ARG A 27 -16.86 -23.44 -43.61
CA ARG A 27 -16.33 -23.46 -44.99
C ARG A 27 -17.10 -22.53 -45.93
N SER A 28 -18.41 -22.44 -45.80
CA SER A 28 -19.23 -21.52 -46.61
C SER A 28 -18.89 -20.05 -46.29
N ILE A 29 -18.65 -19.73 -45.01
CA ILE A 29 -18.19 -18.39 -44.58
C ILE A 29 -16.80 -18.09 -45.13
N GLU A 30 -15.87 -19.05 -45.07
CA GLU A 30 -14.52 -18.93 -45.62
C GLU A 30 -14.55 -18.68 -47.14
N GLN A 31 -15.37 -19.44 -47.88
CA GLN A 31 -15.54 -19.27 -49.32
C GLN A 31 -16.17 -17.92 -49.67
N SER A 32 -17.13 -17.44 -48.88
CA SER A 32 -17.72 -16.11 -49.06
C SER A 32 -16.70 -15.00 -48.85
N ARG A 33 -15.84 -15.12 -47.81
CA ARG A 33 -14.75 -14.18 -47.56
C ARG A 33 -13.70 -14.22 -48.67
N GLN A 34 -13.34 -15.40 -49.16
CA GLN A 34 -12.38 -15.52 -50.25
C GLN A 34 -12.91 -14.95 -51.57
N ALA A 35 -14.21 -15.08 -51.83
CA ALA A 35 -14.87 -14.46 -52.96
C ALA A 35 -14.92 -12.92 -52.84
N GLU A 36 -15.12 -12.40 -51.62
CA GLU A 36 -15.09 -10.97 -51.33
C GLU A 36 -13.68 -10.38 -51.50
N ILE A 37 -12.66 -11.08 -51.00
CA ILE A 37 -11.25 -10.70 -51.22
C ILE A 37 -10.91 -10.70 -52.72
N SER A 38 -11.35 -11.72 -53.46
CA SER A 38 -11.11 -11.78 -54.91
C SER A 38 -11.83 -10.64 -55.65
N LYS A 39 -13.04 -10.27 -55.21
CA LYS A 39 -13.79 -9.14 -55.76
C LYS A 39 -13.09 -7.80 -55.50
N LEU A 40 -12.57 -7.61 -54.29
CA LEU A 40 -11.80 -6.42 -53.91
C LEU A 40 -10.46 -6.33 -54.66
N GLN A 41 -9.83 -7.46 -54.97
CA GLN A 41 -8.63 -7.50 -55.81
C GLN A 41 -8.92 -7.09 -57.25
N VAL A 42 -10.01 -7.58 -57.85
CA VAL A 42 -10.44 -7.17 -59.20
C VAL A 42 -10.85 -5.70 -59.24
N GLU A 43 -11.48 -5.19 -58.19
CA GLU A 43 -11.84 -3.78 -58.06
C GLU A 43 -10.59 -2.88 -57.94
N ASN A 44 -9.60 -3.28 -57.14
CA ASN A 44 -8.29 -2.62 -57.09
C ASN A 44 -7.57 -2.65 -58.44
N GLU A 45 -7.66 -3.76 -59.18
CA GLU A 45 -7.00 -3.87 -60.48
C GLU A 45 -7.68 -3.02 -61.56
N LYS A 46 -9.01 -2.85 -61.48
CA LYS A 46 -9.75 -1.87 -62.30
C LYS A 46 -9.39 -0.42 -61.97
N LEU A 47 -9.16 -0.10 -60.70
CA LEU A 47 -8.69 1.23 -60.29
C LEU A 47 -7.27 1.50 -60.81
N ARG A 48 -6.39 0.49 -60.83
CA ARG A 48 -5.05 0.59 -61.43
C ARG A 48 -5.08 0.72 -62.96
N GLN A 49 -6.00 0.03 -63.63
CA GLN A 49 -6.15 0.13 -65.09
C GLN A 49 -6.89 1.42 -65.54
N GLY A 50 -7.73 2.00 -64.67
CA GLY A 50 -8.41 3.28 -64.90
C GLY A 50 -7.48 4.49 -64.98
N GLN A 51 -6.23 4.38 -64.50
CA GLN A 51 -5.23 5.44 -64.57
C GLN A 51 -4.39 5.46 -65.87
N VAL A 52 -4.61 4.53 -66.82
CA VAL A 52 -3.74 4.42 -68.02
C VAL A 52 -4.39 4.94 -69.32
N ASN A 53 -5.68 5.28 -69.35
CA ASN A 53 -6.33 5.78 -70.57
C ASN A 53 -6.75 7.24 -70.45
N GLY A 54 -5.87 8.16 -70.88
CA GLY A 54 -6.23 9.57 -71.04
C GLY A 54 -5.06 10.51 -71.29
N GLY A 55 -4.23 10.25 -72.30
CA GLY A 55 -3.29 11.25 -72.81
C GLY A 55 -4.00 12.29 -73.68
N TYR A 56 -3.95 13.57 -73.30
CA TYR A 56 -3.42 14.71 -74.07
C TYR A 56 -3.97 16.07 -73.58
N ALA A 57 -3.03 17.02 -73.49
CA ALA A 57 -3.15 18.47 -73.67
C ALA A 57 -3.58 19.37 -72.48
N MET A 58 -2.59 20.17 -72.05
CA MET A 58 -2.61 21.47 -71.34
C MET A 58 -3.97 22.14 -71.09
N VAL A 59 -4.25 22.54 -69.84
CA VAL A 59 -4.54 23.92 -69.36
C VAL A 59 -4.41 23.98 -67.81
N LYS A 60 -3.99 25.15 -67.29
CA LYS A 60 -3.61 25.52 -65.90
C LYS A 60 -4.70 25.40 -64.80
N ARG A 61 -4.19 25.41 -63.53
CA ARG A 61 -4.83 25.55 -62.18
C ARG A 61 -5.46 24.27 -61.66
N SER A 62 -5.37 23.85 -60.39
CA SER A 62 -5.05 24.49 -59.09
C SER A 62 -4.73 23.39 -58.05
N ASP A 63 -4.17 23.78 -56.90
CA ASP A 63 -3.79 22.98 -55.72
C ASP A 63 -4.75 21.83 -55.34
N SER A 64 -4.20 20.65 -54.99
CA SER A 64 -4.88 19.64 -54.15
C SER A 64 -3.90 18.76 -53.34
N PRO A 65 -4.29 18.29 -52.14
CA PRO A 65 -3.39 17.78 -51.09
C PRO A 65 -3.40 16.24 -50.95
N GLU A 66 -3.20 15.50 -52.05
CA GLU A 66 -3.29 14.02 -52.04
C GLU A 66 -1.97 13.28 -52.22
N GLU A 67 -0.87 13.94 -52.63
CA GLU A 67 0.43 13.28 -52.81
C GLU A 67 1.21 13.07 -51.49
N ASP A 68 0.98 13.88 -50.44
CA ASP A 68 1.68 13.77 -49.15
C ASP A 68 1.25 12.53 -48.31
N GLY A 69 0.01 12.07 -48.47
CA GLY A 69 -0.54 10.96 -47.67
C GLY A 69 0.04 9.59 -48.05
N HIS A 70 0.34 9.39 -49.34
CA HIS A 70 0.87 8.12 -49.83
C HIS A 70 2.34 7.94 -49.43
N GLU A 71 3.14 9.00 -49.48
CA GLU A 71 4.55 8.96 -49.09
C GLU A 71 4.73 8.75 -47.58
N MET A 72 3.84 9.30 -46.75
CA MET A 72 3.84 9.04 -45.30
C MET A 72 3.48 7.59 -44.96
N LEU A 73 2.50 7.00 -45.65
CA LEU A 73 2.11 5.60 -45.42
C LEU A 73 3.20 4.61 -45.83
N VAL A 74 3.92 4.89 -46.92
CA VAL A 74 5.06 4.05 -47.35
C VAL A 74 6.19 4.10 -46.31
N LYS A 75 6.53 5.29 -45.79
CA LYS A 75 7.54 5.44 -44.72
C LYS A 75 7.10 4.76 -43.41
N GLU A 76 5.81 4.77 -43.10
CA GLU A 76 5.27 4.09 -41.92
C GLU A 76 5.38 2.56 -42.03
N ILE A 77 5.10 2.01 -43.20
CA ILE A 77 5.22 0.57 -43.47
C ILE A 77 6.69 0.13 -43.41
N GLU A 78 7.61 0.90 -43.98
CA GLU A 78 9.05 0.61 -43.89
C GLU A 78 9.55 0.64 -42.44
N ARG A 79 9.05 1.57 -41.61
CA ARG A 79 9.36 1.61 -40.17
C ARG A 79 8.88 0.36 -39.45
N LEU A 80 7.65 -0.08 -39.71
CA LEU A 80 7.05 -1.25 -39.06
C LEU A 80 7.74 -2.55 -39.44
N ILE A 81 8.19 -2.68 -40.69
CA ILE A 81 8.99 -3.85 -41.14
C ILE A 81 10.33 -3.89 -40.41
N LEU A 82 10.98 -2.74 -40.23
CA LEU A 82 12.24 -2.66 -39.48
C LEU A 82 12.05 -3.03 -38.00
N GLU A 83 11.00 -2.51 -37.36
CA GLU A 83 10.67 -2.81 -35.96
C GLU A 83 10.33 -4.29 -35.75
N GLN A 84 9.65 -4.92 -36.72
CA GLN A 84 9.37 -6.36 -36.68
C GLN A 84 10.67 -7.18 -36.77
N SER A 85 11.59 -6.78 -37.64
CA SER A 85 12.90 -7.45 -37.77
C SER A 85 13.76 -7.31 -36.51
N GLU A 86 13.73 -6.15 -35.83
CA GLU A 86 14.46 -5.94 -34.57
C GLU A 86 13.90 -6.83 -33.44
N LYS A 87 12.57 -6.93 -33.33
CA LYS A 87 11.93 -7.78 -32.31
C LYS A 87 12.14 -9.27 -32.57
N GLU A 88 12.21 -9.70 -33.83
CA GLU A 88 12.54 -11.09 -34.17
C GLU A 88 13.98 -11.44 -33.78
N ASN A 89 14.93 -10.51 -33.94
CA ASN A 89 16.31 -10.68 -33.49
C ASN A 89 16.39 -10.75 -31.96
N GLU A 90 15.70 -9.88 -31.23
CA GLU A 90 15.66 -9.87 -29.76
C GLU A 90 15.05 -11.18 -29.20
N LEU A 91 13.99 -11.70 -29.85
CA LEU A 91 13.40 -12.99 -29.51
C LEU A 91 14.36 -14.17 -29.75
N SER A 92 15.22 -14.07 -30.77
CA SER A 92 16.23 -15.09 -31.08
C SER A 92 17.36 -15.12 -30.04
N GLU A 93 17.79 -13.95 -29.54
CA GLU A 93 18.82 -13.85 -28.50
C GLU A 93 18.30 -14.34 -27.14
N LEU A 94 17.05 -14.02 -26.80
CA LEU A 94 16.39 -14.52 -25.59
C LEU A 94 16.28 -16.06 -25.61
N ARG A 95 16.00 -16.66 -26.78
CA ARG A 95 15.97 -18.12 -26.92
C ARG A 95 17.34 -18.76 -26.71
N ARG A 96 18.41 -18.18 -27.27
CA ARG A 96 19.80 -18.64 -27.02
C ARG A 96 20.17 -18.53 -25.54
N THR A 97 19.82 -17.42 -24.89
CA THR A 97 20.11 -17.19 -23.47
C THR A 97 19.38 -18.22 -22.59
N ASN A 98 18.13 -18.54 -22.91
CA ASN A 98 17.36 -19.57 -22.20
C ASN A 98 17.91 -20.99 -22.41
N GLU A 99 18.38 -21.33 -23.62
CA GLU A 99 19.06 -22.61 -23.87
C GLU A 99 20.36 -22.73 -23.06
N GLN A 100 21.12 -21.63 -22.95
CA GLN A 100 22.37 -21.58 -22.19
C GLN A 100 22.13 -21.70 -20.66
N LEU A 101 21.06 -21.07 -20.15
CA LEU A 101 20.60 -21.23 -18.77
C LEU A 101 20.15 -22.66 -18.47
N ASN A 102 19.39 -23.29 -19.38
CA ASN A 102 18.96 -24.68 -19.22
C ASN A 102 20.13 -25.67 -19.23
N LEU A 103 21.16 -25.43 -20.05
CA LEU A 103 22.40 -26.23 -20.03
C LEU A 103 23.18 -26.06 -18.72
N THR A 104 23.16 -24.85 -18.13
CA THR A 104 23.83 -24.57 -16.85
C THR A 104 23.11 -25.22 -15.66
N LEU A 105 21.77 -25.25 -15.70
CA LEU A 105 20.93 -25.87 -14.66
C LEU A 105 21.01 -27.41 -14.67
N GLN A 106 21.29 -28.03 -15.82
CA GLN A 106 21.48 -29.49 -15.92
C GLN A 106 22.85 -29.97 -15.41
N GLN A 107 23.84 -29.08 -15.28
CA GLN A 107 25.21 -29.45 -14.89
C GLN A 107 25.50 -29.30 -13.39
N ASN A 108 24.67 -28.59 -12.62
CA ASN A 108 24.85 -28.40 -11.16
C ASN A 108 23.53 -28.53 -10.39
N PRO A 109 23.26 -29.66 -9.69
CA PRO A 109 22.14 -29.77 -8.77
C PRO A 109 22.38 -28.88 -7.52
N PRO A 110 21.36 -28.21 -6.97
CA PRO A 110 21.53 -27.31 -5.85
C PRO A 110 21.86 -28.08 -4.57
N GLN A 111 23.09 -27.90 -4.08
CA GLN A 111 23.44 -28.20 -2.70
C GLN A 111 22.72 -27.21 -1.77
N VAL A 112 22.19 -27.74 -0.66
CA VAL A 112 21.54 -27.01 0.43
C VAL A 112 22.42 -25.83 0.87
N GLN A 113 22.02 -24.61 0.51
CA GLN A 113 22.70 -23.39 0.93
C GLN A 113 22.10 -22.89 2.24
N GLN A 114 23.00 -22.74 3.22
CA GLN A 114 22.84 -21.94 4.42
C GLN A 114 22.22 -20.57 4.08
N PHE A 115 21.36 -20.07 4.96
CA PHE A 115 20.72 -18.76 4.87
C PHE A 115 21.75 -17.65 4.54
N VAL A 116 21.75 -17.23 3.27
CA VAL A 116 22.51 -16.06 2.82
C VAL A 116 21.72 -14.82 3.25
N ASN A 117 22.38 -13.92 4.00
CA ASN A 117 21.91 -12.57 4.29
C ASN A 117 21.32 -11.95 3.01
N LYS A 118 20.06 -11.51 3.03
CA LYS A 118 19.49 -10.70 1.95
C LYS A 118 20.48 -9.56 1.65
N ASN A 119 20.94 -9.47 0.41
CA ASN A 119 21.96 -8.52 -0.04
C ASN A 119 21.67 -7.11 0.49
N ARG A 120 22.61 -6.54 1.24
CA ARG A 120 22.62 -5.10 1.58
C ARG A 120 22.64 -4.34 0.25
N ASN A 121 21.72 -3.39 0.04
CA ASN A 121 21.57 -2.57 -1.17
C ASN A 121 22.69 -1.51 -1.31
N LEU A 122 23.94 -1.96 -1.19
CA LEU A 122 25.12 -1.12 -1.11
C LEU A 122 25.90 -1.17 -2.42
N PRO A 123 26.34 -0.01 -2.95
CA PRO A 123 27.19 0.01 -4.13
C PRO A 123 28.55 -0.62 -3.84
N LYS A 124 28.86 -1.70 -4.56
CA LYS A 124 30.12 -2.44 -4.47
C LYS A 124 30.97 -2.23 -5.71
N VAL A 125 32.26 -2.56 -5.59
CA VAL A 125 33.17 -2.57 -6.73
C VAL A 125 32.64 -3.55 -7.77
N GLY A 126 32.50 -3.07 -9.02
CA GLY A 126 31.92 -3.81 -10.13
C GLY A 126 30.43 -3.55 -10.37
N ASP A 127 29.73 -2.87 -9.47
CA ASP A 127 28.29 -2.60 -9.66
C ASP A 127 28.05 -1.53 -10.74
N PRO A 128 26.99 -1.69 -11.56
CA PRO A 128 26.54 -0.66 -12.48
C PRO A 128 25.80 0.45 -11.72
N VAL A 129 26.13 1.69 -12.05
CA VAL A 129 25.67 2.90 -11.36
C VAL A 129 25.32 4.00 -12.33
N LEU A 130 24.50 4.93 -11.88
CA LEU A 130 24.37 6.26 -12.46
C LEU A 130 25.20 7.25 -11.65
N ALA A 131 26.06 8.00 -12.32
CA ALA A 131 26.89 9.03 -11.69
C ALA A 131 26.70 10.39 -12.35
N MET A 132 26.73 11.45 -11.55
CA MET A 132 26.63 12.81 -12.06
C MET A 132 27.91 13.21 -12.77
N TRP A 133 27.81 13.78 -13.96
CA TRP A 133 28.99 14.25 -14.69
C TRP A 133 29.36 15.68 -14.29
N GLU A 134 30.58 15.88 -13.79
CA GLU A 134 31.07 17.19 -13.31
C GLU A 134 31.02 18.30 -14.36
N SER A 135 31.17 17.96 -15.64
CA SER A 135 31.19 18.94 -16.74
C SER A 135 29.80 19.45 -17.14
N THR A 136 28.73 18.71 -16.82
CA THR A 136 27.34 19.16 -16.99
C THR A 136 26.57 18.83 -15.71
N PRO A 137 26.59 19.72 -14.71
CA PRO A 137 25.93 19.49 -13.43
C PRO A 137 24.47 19.08 -13.61
N TRP A 138 24.01 18.20 -12.72
CA TRP A 138 22.62 17.70 -12.67
C TRP A 138 22.21 16.75 -13.80
N GLN A 139 23.17 16.20 -14.54
CA GLN A 139 22.99 15.11 -15.50
C GLN A 139 23.76 13.88 -15.06
N TYR A 140 23.12 12.72 -15.14
CA TYR A 140 23.64 11.44 -14.67
C TYR A 140 23.74 10.45 -15.83
N PHE A 141 24.82 9.69 -15.85
CA PHE A 141 25.17 8.74 -16.92
C PHE A 141 25.59 7.41 -16.32
N THR A 142 25.52 6.35 -17.13
CA THR A 142 25.87 5.00 -16.68
C THR A 142 27.38 4.85 -16.54
N ALA A 143 27.79 4.20 -15.45
CA ALA A 143 29.18 3.94 -15.12
C ALA A 143 29.27 2.67 -14.27
N THR A 144 30.49 2.18 -14.08
CA THR A 144 30.80 1.04 -13.22
C THR A 144 31.73 1.46 -12.08
N ILE A 145 31.45 1.04 -10.84
CA ILE A 145 32.31 1.34 -9.69
C ILE A 145 33.64 0.59 -9.79
N VAL A 146 34.74 1.31 -9.58
CA VAL A 146 36.12 0.80 -9.56
C VAL A 146 36.66 0.66 -8.14
N SER A 147 36.40 1.65 -7.28
CA SER A 147 36.83 1.63 -5.88
C SER A 147 36.03 2.62 -5.05
N PHE A 148 36.00 2.45 -3.73
CA PHE A 148 35.35 3.37 -2.79
C PHE A 148 36.34 3.83 -1.71
N ASN A 149 36.35 5.13 -1.41
CA ASN A 149 37.06 5.72 -0.29
C ASN A 149 36.04 6.10 0.80
N SER A 150 36.02 5.33 1.88
CA SER A 150 35.08 5.49 3.00
C SER A 150 35.31 6.75 3.82
N GLU A 151 36.56 7.19 3.99
CA GLU A 151 36.90 8.40 4.76
C GLU A 151 36.38 9.67 4.07
N LYS A 152 36.42 9.70 2.74
CA LYS A 152 35.97 10.85 1.92
C LYS A 152 34.56 10.68 1.37
N LEU A 153 33.95 9.51 1.54
CA LEU A 153 32.68 9.12 0.93
C LEU A 153 32.66 9.33 -0.61
N GLN A 154 33.76 8.94 -1.26
CA GLN A 154 33.99 9.14 -2.69
C GLN A 154 34.18 7.81 -3.42
N TYR A 155 33.48 7.64 -4.53
CA TYR A 155 33.63 6.53 -5.45
C TYR A 155 34.54 6.92 -6.61
N LYS A 156 35.39 5.97 -7.02
CA LYS A 156 36.03 6.01 -8.34
C LYS A 156 35.20 5.17 -9.29
N ILE A 157 34.85 5.72 -10.44
CA ILE A 157 34.04 5.05 -11.47
C ILE A 157 34.79 4.98 -12.80
N ASN A 158 34.33 4.10 -13.70
CA ASN A 158 34.61 4.15 -15.12
C ASN A 158 33.30 4.37 -15.86
N TRP A 159 33.22 5.41 -16.69
CA TRP A 159 32.05 5.62 -17.54
C TRP A 159 31.93 4.50 -18.57
N ASP A 160 30.70 4.02 -18.79
CA ASP A 160 30.47 2.92 -19.73
C ASP A 160 30.71 3.34 -21.19
N ASP A 161 30.63 4.64 -21.47
CA ASP A 161 30.99 5.24 -22.77
C ASP A 161 32.51 5.47 -22.95
N GLN A 162 33.32 4.99 -22.00
CA GLN A 162 34.77 5.09 -21.94
C GLN A 162 35.34 6.50 -21.78
N ASP A 163 34.54 7.49 -21.34
CA ASP A 163 35.05 8.83 -21.05
C ASP A 163 36.17 8.80 -19.95
N PRO A 164 37.30 9.49 -20.16
CA PRO A 164 38.42 9.51 -19.21
C PRO A 164 38.29 10.53 -18.07
N THR A 165 37.31 11.42 -18.10
CA THR A 165 37.16 12.58 -17.20
C THR A 165 36.22 12.32 -16.02
N GLY A 166 36.29 13.15 -14.97
CA GLY A 166 35.29 13.21 -13.90
C GLY A 166 35.00 11.87 -13.22
N ARG A 167 36.03 11.06 -12.96
CA ARG A 167 35.89 9.68 -12.45
C ARG A 167 35.80 9.55 -10.94
N ILE A 168 35.95 10.66 -10.20
CA ILE A 168 35.80 10.67 -8.74
C ILE A 168 34.46 11.33 -8.44
N ILE A 169 33.56 10.59 -7.81
CA ILE A 169 32.17 10.98 -7.61
C ILE A 169 31.84 10.87 -6.12
N ASP A 170 31.32 11.94 -5.53
CA ASP A 170 30.81 11.89 -4.16
C ASP A 170 29.58 10.97 -4.07
N TYR A 171 29.39 10.30 -2.93
CA TYR A 171 28.30 9.32 -2.74
C TYR A 171 26.89 9.87 -3.08
N TYR A 172 26.63 11.15 -2.80
CA TYR A 172 25.33 11.81 -3.05
C TYR A 172 25.09 12.13 -4.53
N ASN A 173 26.12 11.99 -5.36
CA ASN A 173 26.07 12.15 -6.82
C ASN A 173 26.05 10.81 -7.56
N LEU A 174 25.79 9.72 -6.84
CA LEU A 174 25.77 8.35 -7.36
C LEU A 174 24.43 7.66 -7.01
N ALA A 175 23.99 6.74 -7.86
CA ALA A 175 22.85 5.86 -7.63
C ALA A 175 23.14 4.48 -8.23
N LEU A 176 22.64 3.40 -7.61
CA LEU A 176 22.70 2.07 -8.22
C LEU A 176 21.80 2.03 -9.46
N ASP A 177 22.29 1.46 -10.58
CA ASP A 177 21.47 1.25 -11.77
C ASP A 177 20.60 0.00 -11.61
N ARG A 178 19.67 0.07 -10.64
CA ARG A 178 18.69 -0.97 -10.33
C ARG A 178 17.30 -0.37 -10.13
N VAL A 179 16.27 -1.16 -10.41
CA VAL A 179 14.90 -0.78 -10.08
C VAL A 179 14.75 -0.70 -8.55
N PRO A 180 14.29 0.44 -7.99
CA PRO A 180 14.00 0.57 -6.56
C PRO A 180 12.89 -0.39 -6.13
N GLU A 181 12.90 -0.77 -4.85
CA GLU A 181 11.77 -1.48 -4.25
C GLU A 181 10.54 -0.56 -4.13
N PRO A 182 9.30 -1.10 -4.18
CA PRO A 182 8.08 -0.29 -4.10
C PRO A 182 7.96 0.58 -2.83
N ASP A 183 8.67 0.21 -1.76
CA ASP A 183 8.71 0.92 -0.48
C ASP A 183 9.89 1.90 -0.35
N GLU A 184 10.66 2.10 -1.43
CA GLU A 184 11.76 3.08 -1.49
C GLU A 184 11.36 4.37 -2.23
N VAL A 185 10.22 4.37 -2.94
CA VAL A 185 9.75 5.53 -3.73
C VAL A 185 8.31 5.90 -3.35
N ALA A 186 8.14 7.11 -2.84
CA ALA A 186 6.85 7.70 -2.48
C ALA A 186 6.82 9.21 -2.82
N ILE A 187 5.74 9.91 -2.47
CA ILE A 187 5.66 11.36 -2.66
C ILE A 187 6.78 12.04 -1.86
N GLY A 188 7.47 12.98 -2.49
CA GLY A 188 8.63 13.68 -1.94
C GLY A 188 9.96 12.95 -2.13
N SER A 189 9.99 11.69 -2.57
CA SER A 189 11.25 10.98 -2.85
C SER A 189 12.07 11.70 -3.92
N ILE A 190 13.39 11.75 -3.71
CA ILE A 190 14.35 12.18 -4.72
C ILE A 190 14.76 10.96 -5.54
N VAL A 191 14.56 11.04 -6.85
CA VAL A 191 14.81 9.96 -7.79
C VAL A 191 15.65 10.45 -8.96
N LEU A 192 16.38 9.55 -9.60
CA LEU A 192 16.90 9.76 -10.94
C LEU A 192 15.94 9.17 -11.96
N PHE A 193 15.71 9.88 -13.04
CA PHE A 193 14.82 9.43 -14.11
C PHE A 193 15.37 9.78 -15.50
N PRO A 194 15.08 8.97 -16.54
CA PRO A 194 15.60 9.20 -17.87
C PRO A 194 14.85 10.33 -18.56
N GLN A 195 15.58 11.30 -19.12
CA GLN A 195 15.06 12.33 -20.01
C GLN A 195 16.13 12.77 -21.00
N GLY A 196 15.90 12.45 -22.28
CA GLY A 196 16.84 12.73 -23.35
C GLY A 196 17.86 11.61 -23.61
N LYS A 197 18.51 11.69 -24.77
CA LYS A 197 19.55 10.76 -25.23
C LYS A 197 20.79 11.55 -25.63
N TYR A 198 21.98 10.97 -25.49
CA TYR A 198 23.20 11.51 -26.09
C TYR A 198 23.71 10.58 -27.18
N ARG A 199 24.23 11.17 -28.26
CA ARG A 199 24.89 10.41 -29.33
C ARG A 199 26.37 10.29 -28.98
N GLY A 200 26.86 9.07 -28.97
CA GLY A 200 28.29 8.79 -28.96
C GLY A 200 28.90 9.11 -30.34
N GLN A 201 30.20 9.34 -30.37
CA GLN A 201 30.95 9.54 -31.61
C GLN A 201 31.38 8.16 -32.14
N GLU A 202 31.05 7.86 -33.38
CA GLU A 202 31.28 6.55 -34.02
C GLU A 202 32.77 6.16 -33.89
N GLY A 203 33.05 5.00 -33.28
CA GLY A 203 34.41 4.50 -33.02
C GLY A 203 35.10 5.03 -31.75
N VAL A 204 34.47 5.92 -30.97
CA VAL A 204 35.07 6.51 -29.75
C VAL A 204 34.15 6.39 -28.52
N ARG A 205 32.83 6.56 -28.65
CA ARG A 205 31.88 6.48 -27.53
C ARG A 205 30.57 5.83 -27.97
N LEU A 206 29.95 5.04 -27.10
CA LEU A 206 28.59 4.54 -27.28
C LEU A 206 27.58 5.62 -26.82
N GLY A 207 26.49 5.81 -27.55
CA GLY A 207 25.40 6.69 -27.12
C GLY A 207 24.58 6.07 -25.99
N GLY A 208 23.88 6.89 -25.20
CA GLY A 208 23.15 6.42 -24.03
C GLY A 208 21.97 7.29 -23.61
N LEU A 209 21.32 6.87 -22.52
CA LEU A 209 20.25 7.63 -21.86
C LEU A 209 20.84 8.68 -20.92
N ARG A 210 20.20 9.84 -20.86
CA ARG A 210 20.51 10.86 -19.86
C ARG A 210 19.54 10.73 -18.69
N TYR A 211 20.06 10.64 -17.48
CA TYR A 211 19.26 10.66 -16.28
C TYR A 211 19.34 12.03 -15.59
N HIS A 212 18.24 12.40 -14.93
CA HIS A 212 18.07 13.68 -14.25
C HIS A 212 17.55 13.44 -12.84
N GLN A 213 17.94 14.30 -11.91
CA GLN A 213 17.38 14.29 -10.57
C GLN A 213 16.02 15.00 -10.53
N GLY A 214 15.05 14.36 -9.90
CA GLY A 214 13.70 14.86 -9.72
C GLY A 214 13.10 14.50 -8.36
N ARG A 215 12.03 15.20 -8.01
CA ARG A 215 11.24 14.95 -6.81
C ARG A 215 9.85 14.46 -7.23
N ILE A 216 9.42 13.32 -6.67
CA ILE A 216 8.05 12.81 -6.87
C ILE A 216 7.06 13.79 -6.24
N THR A 217 6.05 14.20 -6.99
CA THR A 217 4.97 15.08 -6.53
C THR A 217 3.62 14.37 -6.45
N SER A 218 3.43 13.30 -7.22
CA SER A 218 2.18 12.51 -7.22
C SER A 218 2.46 11.06 -7.55
N VAL A 219 1.62 10.17 -7.02
CA VAL A 219 1.57 8.75 -7.37
C VAL A 219 0.13 8.42 -7.75
N SER A 220 -0.06 7.84 -8.92
CA SER A 220 -1.37 7.43 -9.45
C SER A 220 -1.36 5.97 -9.88
N ASN A 221 -2.53 5.38 -10.03
CA ASN A 221 -2.65 4.04 -10.59
C ASN A 221 -2.84 4.14 -12.11
N GLY A 222 -2.00 3.44 -12.86
CA GLY A 222 -2.11 3.29 -14.29
C GLY A 222 -3.27 2.38 -14.70
N PRO A 223 -3.55 2.27 -16.01
CA PRO A 223 -4.67 1.48 -16.54
C PRO A 223 -4.63 -0.02 -16.18
N GLY A 224 -3.45 -0.57 -15.87
CA GLY A 224 -3.23 -1.95 -15.44
C GLY A 224 -3.04 -2.11 -13.93
N GLY A 225 -3.26 -1.07 -13.13
CA GLY A 225 -3.04 -1.08 -11.68
C GLY A 225 -1.57 -0.87 -11.25
N GLN A 226 -0.65 -0.68 -12.21
CA GLN A 226 0.73 -0.31 -11.90
C GLN A 226 0.80 1.10 -11.30
N LYS A 227 1.74 1.35 -10.39
CA LYS A 227 1.99 2.70 -9.88
C LYS A 227 2.72 3.55 -10.93
N LEU A 228 2.16 4.71 -11.22
CA LEU A 228 2.74 5.75 -12.06
C LEU A 228 3.15 6.93 -11.20
N TYR A 229 4.32 7.48 -11.50
CA TYR A 229 4.98 8.50 -10.71
C TYR A 229 5.11 9.78 -11.55
N ASP A 230 4.62 10.88 -11.00
CA ASP A 230 4.77 12.22 -11.55
C ASP A 230 5.71 13.02 -10.65
N GLY A 231 6.42 13.98 -11.24
CA GLY A 231 7.33 14.82 -10.49
C GLY A 231 7.93 15.96 -11.27
N VAL A 232 8.85 16.64 -10.59
CA VAL A 232 9.52 17.84 -11.08
C VAL A 232 11.02 17.71 -10.93
N HIS A 233 11.77 18.38 -11.81
CA HIS A 233 13.21 18.53 -11.63
C HIS A 233 13.52 19.22 -10.29
N THR A 234 14.55 18.78 -9.58
CA THR A 234 15.03 19.43 -8.34
C THR A 234 15.83 20.71 -8.62
N LYS A 235 16.33 20.86 -9.84
CA LYS A 235 17.28 21.88 -10.26
C LYS A 235 16.92 22.45 -11.62
N GLY A 236 17.19 23.73 -11.81
CA GLY A 236 16.84 24.47 -13.04
C GLY A 236 17.99 25.33 -13.56
N GLU A 237 17.67 26.26 -14.47
CA GLU A 237 18.64 27.16 -15.09
C GLU A 237 19.44 27.98 -14.06
N ALA A 238 18.79 28.43 -12.99
CA ALA A 238 19.41 29.16 -11.88
C ALA A 238 20.50 28.35 -11.14
N ASP A 239 20.48 27.02 -11.26
CA ASP A 239 21.47 26.11 -10.68
C ASP A 239 22.56 25.70 -11.69
N ASN A 240 22.67 26.42 -12.82
CA ASN A 240 23.51 26.07 -13.97
C ASN A 240 23.16 24.70 -14.61
N LYS A 241 21.92 24.23 -14.45
CA LYS A 241 21.46 23.03 -15.15
C LYS A 241 21.29 23.34 -16.63
N TRP A 242 21.80 22.46 -17.49
CA TRP A 242 21.56 22.57 -18.92
C TRP A 242 20.12 22.17 -19.27
N ILE A 243 19.31 23.14 -19.65
CA ILE A 243 17.87 22.97 -19.94
C ILE A 243 17.48 23.15 -21.41
N THR A 244 18.41 23.59 -22.27
CA THR A 244 18.10 23.96 -23.67
C THR A 244 18.21 22.81 -24.67
N TYR A 245 18.38 21.57 -24.18
CA TYR A 245 18.47 20.41 -25.06
C TYR A 245 17.09 19.91 -25.51
N SER A 246 17.02 19.36 -26.71
CA SER A 246 15.78 18.81 -27.27
C SER A 246 15.24 17.66 -26.42
N GLY A 247 14.00 17.77 -25.97
CA GLY A 247 13.34 16.78 -25.10
C GLY A 247 13.42 17.09 -23.60
N TYR A 248 13.98 18.24 -23.20
CA TYR A 248 13.87 18.73 -21.83
C TYR A 248 12.41 19.06 -21.48
N ASN A 249 11.93 18.57 -20.34
CA ASN A 249 10.68 18.99 -19.73
C ASN A 249 10.90 19.10 -18.21
N PHE A 250 10.55 20.25 -17.62
CA PHE A 250 10.70 20.45 -16.18
C PHE A 250 9.86 19.46 -15.34
N TYR A 251 8.76 18.98 -15.93
CA TYR A 251 7.88 17.97 -15.35
C TYR A 251 8.12 16.62 -16.01
N PHE A 252 7.99 15.56 -15.24
CA PHE A 252 7.81 14.21 -15.75
C PHE A 252 6.50 13.64 -15.23
N THR A 253 5.81 12.88 -16.07
CA THR A 253 4.50 12.33 -15.76
C THR A 253 4.40 10.88 -16.24
N GLY A 254 3.60 10.09 -15.55
CA GLY A 254 3.28 8.72 -15.93
C GLY A 254 4.47 7.78 -15.89
N MET A 255 5.50 8.03 -15.08
CA MET A 255 6.68 7.18 -15.07
C MET A 255 6.48 5.93 -14.25
N GLU A 256 6.91 4.78 -14.78
CA GLU A 256 6.93 3.53 -14.02
C GLU A 256 8.13 3.47 -13.07
N LEU A 257 7.99 2.71 -11.97
CA LEU A 257 9.09 2.44 -11.03
C LEU A 257 10.34 1.88 -11.72
N SER A 258 10.15 1.07 -12.77
CA SER A 258 11.23 0.48 -13.60
C SER A 258 12.18 1.51 -14.22
N LYS A 259 11.71 2.75 -14.41
CA LYS A 259 12.47 3.86 -15.01
C LYS A 259 13.18 4.73 -13.97
N LEU A 260 12.86 4.58 -12.69
CA LEU A 260 13.44 5.39 -11.63
C LEU A 260 14.67 4.71 -11.05
N ARG A 261 15.61 5.49 -10.51
CA ARG A 261 16.72 5.03 -9.66
C ARG A 261 16.78 5.87 -8.39
N ILE A 262 17.34 5.33 -7.33
CA ILE A 262 17.52 6.03 -6.05
C ILE A 262 18.99 6.03 -5.66
N SER A 263 19.43 7.13 -5.04
CA SER A 263 20.74 7.18 -4.41
C SER A 263 20.78 6.30 -3.16
N PRO A 264 21.91 5.63 -2.88
CA PRO A 264 22.07 4.81 -1.70
C PRO A 264 22.00 5.66 -0.41
N ASN A 265 21.54 5.07 0.69
CA ASN A 265 21.54 5.72 1.99
C ASN A 265 22.98 5.76 2.54
N VAL A 266 23.44 6.96 2.93
CA VAL A 266 24.81 7.18 3.43
C VAL A 266 25.14 6.37 4.68
N LEU A 267 24.15 6.16 5.56
CA LEU A 267 24.34 5.43 6.80
C LEU A 267 24.51 3.93 6.53
N ASP A 268 23.84 3.40 5.50
CA ASP A 268 24.06 2.03 5.04
C ASP A 268 25.53 1.89 4.57
N ILE A 269 26.03 2.83 3.76
CA ILE A 269 27.39 2.80 3.22
C ILE A 269 28.42 2.81 4.35
N LEU A 270 28.19 3.62 5.37
CA LEU A 270 29.07 3.74 6.52
C LEU A 270 29.04 2.51 7.44
N SER A 271 27.92 1.77 7.47
CA SER A 271 27.77 0.57 8.32
C SER A 271 28.53 -0.67 7.81
N ASP A 272 28.90 -0.72 6.53
CA ASP A 272 29.55 -1.87 5.88
C ASP A 272 31.08 -1.77 5.87
N ASN A 273 31.63 -0.61 6.23
CA ASN A 273 33.07 -0.44 6.41
C ASN A 273 33.53 -1.11 7.72
N ASP A 274 33.62 -2.44 7.69
CA ASP A 274 34.19 -3.28 8.75
C ASP A 274 35.73 -3.19 8.83
N SER A 275 36.30 -2.09 8.35
CA SER A 275 37.73 -1.79 8.48
C SER A 275 37.94 -1.02 9.79
N GLY A 276 38.44 -1.73 10.79
CA GLY A 276 38.79 -1.24 12.13
C GLY A 276 39.77 -0.07 12.21
N SER A 277 39.41 1.11 11.69
CA SER A 277 39.90 2.37 12.22
C SER A 277 39.05 2.70 13.44
N ALA A 278 39.47 2.18 14.60
CA ALA A 278 39.03 2.71 15.88
C ALA A 278 39.30 4.22 15.87
N VAL A 279 38.25 5.01 15.65
CA VAL A 279 38.28 6.41 16.06
C VAL A 279 38.41 6.32 17.58
N ASP A 280 39.60 6.68 18.08
CA ASP A 280 40.02 6.59 19.49
C ASP A 280 39.30 7.63 20.37
N GLY A 281 38.01 7.86 20.09
CA GLY A 281 37.08 8.65 20.86
C GLY A 281 36.22 7.72 21.69
N LEU A 282 36.05 8.05 22.97
CA LEU A 282 35.19 7.33 23.91
C LEU A 282 33.72 7.46 23.45
N ILE A 283 33.28 6.64 22.48
CA ILE A 283 31.91 6.64 21.97
C ILE A 283 31.01 6.24 23.14
N ARG A 284 30.08 7.13 23.49
CA ARG A 284 29.10 6.86 24.53
C ARG A 284 27.94 6.08 23.91
N PRO A 285 27.79 4.77 24.21
CA PRO A 285 26.59 4.05 23.81
C PRO A 285 25.36 4.73 24.40
N CYS A 286 24.24 4.63 23.70
CA CYS A 286 22.95 5.12 24.19
C CYS A 286 21.96 3.96 24.22
N ASP A 287 20.99 4.02 25.13
CA ASP A 287 19.85 3.12 25.17
C ASP A 287 18.80 3.52 24.14
N ILE A 288 18.63 4.83 23.93
CA ILE A 288 17.62 5.42 23.06
C ILE A 288 18.31 6.31 22.04
N PHE A 289 18.05 6.06 20.76
CA PHE A 289 18.34 7.03 19.71
C PHE A 289 17.06 7.81 19.39
N ILE A 290 16.99 9.08 19.81
CA ILE A 290 15.95 10.02 19.43
C ILE A 290 16.37 10.80 18.18
N SER A 291 15.56 10.70 17.13
CA SER A 291 15.74 11.41 15.86
C SER A 291 14.63 12.44 15.70
N TYR A 292 15.00 13.69 15.44
CA TYR A 292 14.05 14.80 15.29
C TYR A 292 14.63 15.90 14.40
N SER A 293 13.78 16.64 13.68
CA SER A 293 14.23 17.83 12.94
C SER A 293 14.43 19.00 13.90
N LYS A 294 15.54 19.73 13.77
CA LYS A 294 15.78 20.95 14.54
C LYS A 294 14.70 22.01 14.32
N ALA A 295 14.03 21.99 13.16
CA ALA A 295 12.89 22.86 12.89
C ALA A 295 11.68 22.57 13.79
N ASN A 296 11.57 21.37 14.39
CA ASN A 296 10.53 21.06 15.37
C ASN A 296 10.92 21.37 16.82
N SER A 297 12.12 21.91 17.08
CA SER A 297 12.58 22.27 18.43
C SER A 297 12.52 23.79 18.62
N PRO A 298 11.53 24.32 19.38
CA PRO A 298 11.49 25.72 19.77
C PRO A 298 12.81 26.21 20.41
N SER A 299 13.50 25.36 21.16
CA SER A 299 14.80 25.69 21.76
C SER A 299 15.91 25.78 20.72
N ALA A 300 15.98 24.87 19.74
CA ALA A 300 16.94 24.97 18.64
C ALA A 300 16.74 26.24 17.79
N ILE A 301 15.47 26.61 17.54
CA ILE A 301 15.10 27.85 16.84
C ILE A 301 15.57 29.08 17.64
N ARG A 302 15.25 29.15 18.94
CA ARG A 302 15.68 30.27 19.81
C ARG A 302 17.19 30.40 19.88
N ASN A 303 17.90 29.28 19.87
CA ASN A 303 19.35 29.23 19.90
C ASN A 303 20.01 29.50 18.53
N ARG A 304 19.23 29.74 17.47
CA ARG A 304 19.71 29.97 16.10
C ARG A 304 20.56 28.82 15.55
N GLU A 305 20.13 27.60 15.82
CA GLU A 305 20.84 26.39 15.41
C GLU A 305 20.42 25.84 14.03
N LEU A 306 19.52 26.54 13.34
CA LEU A 306 19.08 26.24 11.97
C LEU A 306 20.10 26.78 10.95
N GLY A 307 20.39 25.98 9.91
CA GLY A 307 21.25 26.43 8.82
C GLY A 307 20.58 27.46 7.91
N PRO A 308 21.34 28.19 7.07
CA PRO A 308 20.79 29.14 6.10
C PRO A 308 19.88 28.49 5.03
N SER A 309 19.93 27.16 4.88
CA SER A 309 19.08 26.35 4.00
C SER A 309 17.86 25.74 4.70
N ASP A 310 17.74 25.86 6.03
CA ASP A 310 16.62 25.35 6.81
C ASP A 310 15.70 26.52 7.13
N PRO A 311 14.72 26.85 6.27
CA PRO A 311 13.84 27.98 6.54
C PRO A 311 13.13 27.74 7.88
N PRO A 312 12.97 28.78 8.71
CA PRO A 312 12.14 28.66 9.90
C PRO A 312 10.75 28.19 9.46
N PRO A 313 10.14 27.24 10.17
CA PRO A 313 8.83 26.74 9.81
C PRO A 313 7.77 27.85 9.81
N SER A 314 6.63 27.59 9.15
CA SER A 314 5.54 28.57 8.95
C SER A 314 4.74 28.92 10.22
N TYR A 315 5.38 28.90 11.39
CA TYR A 315 4.76 29.13 12.69
C TYR A 315 4.88 30.61 13.08
N ASN A 316 3.75 31.22 13.44
CA ASN A 316 3.77 32.50 14.14
C ASN A 316 4.42 32.29 15.53
N GLU A 317 5.12 33.27 16.09
CA GLU A 317 5.78 33.17 17.41
C GLU A 317 4.84 32.67 18.53
N ALA A 318 3.54 32.96 18.42
CA ALA A 318 2.50 32.49 19.35
C ALA A 318 2.23 30.97 19.28
N VAL A 319 2.61 30.28 18.21
CA VAL A 319 2.44 28.82 18.02
C VAL A 319 3.64 28.07 18.60
N LEU A 320 4.85 28.64 18.55
CA LEU A 320 6.08 28.03 19.08
C LEU A 320 6.03 27.78 20.60
N SER A 321 5.28 28.60 21.35
CA SER A 321 5.10 28.42 22.80
C SER A 321 4.22 27.21 23.15
N SER A 322 3.36 26.79 22.21
CA SER A 322 2.40 25.70 22.40
C SER A 322 2.90 24.33 21.92
N ILE A 323 4.02 24.28 21.18
CA ILE A 323 4.58 23.04 20.61
C ILE A 323 5.45 22.31 21.66
N CYS A 324 5.33 20.98 21.71
CA CYS A 324 6.25 20.13 22.48
C CYS A 324 7.65 20.14 21.85
N ASP A 325 8.66 20.48 22.64
CA ASP A 325 10.05 20.46 22.18
C ASP A 325 10.61 19.04 22.24
N PRO A 326 11.10 18.45 21.13
CA PRO A 326 11.78 17.15 21.16
C PRO A 326 12.98 17.09 22.11
N ARG A 327 13.63 18.24 22.40
CA ARG A 327 14.69 18.30 23.42
C ARG A 327 14.14 18.07 24.83
N ASP A 328 12.96 18.59 25.14
CA ASP A 328 12.33 18.36 26.43
C ASP A 328 11.97 16.88 26.60
N ILE A 329 11.48 16.23 25.54
CA ILE A 329 11.24 14.78 25.51
C ILE A 329 12.54 14.02 25.81
N ARG A 330 13.64 14.39 25.15
CA ARG A 330 14.96 13.82 25.40
C ARG A 330 15.40 13.99 26.86
N TYR A 331 15.35 15.21 27.40
CA TYR A 331 15.76 15.48 28.78
C TYR A 331 14.91 14.73 29.80
N GLN A 332 13.62 14.54 29.53
CA GLN A 332 12.76 13.74 30.40
C GLN A 332 13.11 12.25 30.36
N LEU A 333 13.44 11.70 29.19
CA LEU A 333 13.94 10.33 29.06
C LEU A 333 15.27 10.15 29.81
N GLU A 334 16.20 11.11 29.70
CA GLU A 334 17.45 11.13 30.46
C GLU A 334 17.20 11.22 31.97
N GLY A 335 16.28 12.08 32.40
CA GLY A 335 15.86 12.22 33.81
C GLY A 335 15.23 10.95 34.39
N CYS A 336 14.66 10.10 33.53
CA CYS A 336 14.13 8.78 33.90
C CYS A 336 15.20 7.68 33.92
N GLY A 337 16.48 8.02 33.71
CA GLY A 337 17.61 7.10 33.80
C GLY A 337 17.98 6.38 32.50
N ALA A 338 17.38 6.74 31.36
CA ALA A 338 17.86 6.27 30.06
C ALA A 338 19.10 7.05 29.62
N THR A 339 20.03 6.39 28.93
CA THR A 339 21.03 7.10 28.13
C THR A 339 20.45 7.41 26.74
N VAL A 340 20.38 8.69 26.38
CA VAL A 340 19.85 9.15 25.08
C VAL A 340 20.99 9.76 24.27
N ASN A 341 20.99 9.60 22.94
CA ASN A 341 21.96 10.27 22.07
C ASN A 341 21.93 11.80 22.28
N GLY A 342 23.11 12.42 22.19
CA GLY A 342 23.25 13.87 22.33
C GLY A 342 22.68 14.63 21.14
N ASP A 343 22.47 15.94 21.31
CA ASP A 343 22.05 16.80 20.20
C ASP A 343 23.09 16.79 19.08
N ARG A 344 22.58 16.75 17.85
CA ARG A 344 23.40 16.72 16.65
C ARG A 344 24.19 18.02 16.48
N GLN A 345 25.47 18.01 16.85
CA GLN A 345 26.38 19.12 16.60
C GLN A 345 26.82 19.09 15.14
N ALA A 346 27.14 20.25 14.57
CA ALA A 346 27.63 20.35 13.19
C ALA A 346 28.94 19.57 12.92
N GLN A 347 29.62 19.14 13.99
CA GLN A 347 30.88 18.39 13.95
C GLN A 347 30.72 16.88 14.17
N ASN A 348 29.52 16.38 14.53
CA ASN A 348 29.32 14.94 14.73
C ASN A 348 29.43 14.20 13.39
N SER A 349 30.29 13.20 13.32
CA SER A 349 30.46 12.40 12.10
C SER A 349 29.24 11.50 11.89
N LEU A 350 28.80 11.32 10.65
CA LEU A 350 27.75 10.35 10.31
C LEU A 350 28.11 8.92 10.77
N ILE A 351 29.41 8.63 10.91
CA ILE A 351 29.92 7.37 11.47
C ILE A 351 29.50 7.22 12.94
N GLU A 352 29.59 8.29 13.73
CA GLU A 352 29.15 8.28 15.13
C GLU A 352 27.64 8.07 15.22
N THR A 353 26.86 8.66 14.30
CA THR A 353 25.41 8.42 14.20
C THR A 353 25.10 6.95 13.92
N VAL A 354 25.78 6.32 12.95
CA VAL A 354 25.62 4.88 12.66
C VAL A 354 25.93 4.03 13.89
N GLN A 355 27.03 4.32 14.58
CA GLN A 355 27.43 3.60 15.79
C GLN A 355 26.41 3.80 16.92
N GLN A 356 25.94 5.02 17.14
CA GLN A 356 24.91 5.32 18.14
C GLN A 356 23.61 4.55 17.85
N ILE A 357 23.11 4.58 16.60
CA ILE A 357 21.93 3.81 16.20
C ILE A 357 22.16 2.31 16.41
N ASN A 358 23.35 1.79 16.06
CA ASN A 358 23.68 0.38 16.24
C ASN A 358 23.75 -0.03 17.72
N THR A 359 24.21 0.85 18.61
CA THR A 359 24.23 0.61 20.07
C THR A 359 22.87 0.83 20.74
N ALA A 360 22.00 1.65 20.16
CA ALA A 360 20.68 1.93 20.71
C ALA A 360 19.82 0.67 20.81
N LYS A 361 19.11 0.53 21.93
CA LYS A 361 18.12 -0.54 22.14
C LYS A 361 16.80 -0.22 21.43
N VAL A 362 16.47 1.07 21.31
CA VAL A 362 15.25 1.57 20.64
C VAL A 362 15.49 2.88 19.90
N PHE A 363 14.78 3.07 18.79
CA PHE A 363 14.78 4.29 17.99
C PHE A 363 13.47 5.05 18.19
N VAL A 364 13.53 6.29 18.65
CA VAL A 364 12.37 7.17 18.82
C VAL A 364 12.37 8.18 17.67
N ALA A 365 11.37 8.11 16.80
CA ALA A 365 11.26 8.99 15.63
C ALA A 365 10.27 10.11 15.91
N CYS A 366 10.73 11.36 16.03
CA CYS A 366 9.87 12.54 16.18
C CYS A 366 9.39 13.03 14.82
N LEU A 367 8.30 12.45 14.33
CA LEU A 367 7.72 12.62 13.01
C LEU A 367 6.96 13.94 12.87
N SER A 368 7.17 14.58 11.73
CA SER A 368 6.52 15.82 11.28
C SER A 368 6.77 16.03 9.79
N ASP A 369 6.15 17.03 9.19
CA ASP A 369 6.46 17.43 7.81
C ASP A 369 7.89 17.95 7.67
N GLU A 370 8.44 18.61 8.70
CA GLU A 370 9.83 19.07 8.70
C GLU A 370 10.81 17.90 8.85
N TYR A 371 10.47 16.89 9.65
CA TYR A 371 11.25 15.66 9.81
C TYR A 371 11.44 14.94 8.47
N VAL A 372 10.36 14.77 7.71
CA VAL A 372 10.45 14.12 6.40
C VAL A 372 11.04 15.02 5.32
N LYS A 373 11.16 16.34 5.54
CA LYS A 373 11.89 17.26 4.64
C LYS A 373 13.39 17.28 4.92
N ASP A 374 13.80 17.01 6.16
CA ASP A 374 15.20 16.84 6.55
C ASP A 374 15.78 15.53 6.00
N GLU A 375 16.80 15.64 5.15
CA GLU A 375 17.41 14.50 4.47
C GLU A 375 18.06 13.51 5.42
N ILE A 376 18.68 14.01 6.48
CA ILE A 376 19.40 13.16 7.39
C ILE A 376 18.44 12.47 8.34
N CYS A 377 17.39 13.16 8.80
CA CYS A 377 16.31 12.52 9.57
C CYS A 377 15.69 11.34 8.78
N ARG A 378 15.40 11.54 7.48
CA ARG A 378 14.93 10.45 6.61
C ARG A 378 15.92 9.29 6.53
N GLN A 379 17.22 9.59 6.36
CA GLN A 379 18.26 8.57 6.25
C GLN A 379 18.45 7.80 7.57
N GLU A 380 18.47 8.49 8.72
CA GLU A 380 18.49 7.91 10.06
C GLU A 380 17.32 6.95 10.27
N PHE A 381 16.11 7.40 9.93
CA PHE A 381 14.91 6.58 10.02
C PHE A 381 15.00 5.32 9.15
N GLN A 382 15.34 5.47 7.87
CA GLN A 382 15.44 4.35 6.94
C GLN A 382 16.55 3.37 7.36
N TYR A 383 17.69 3.87 7.82
CA TYR A 383 18.78 3.05 8.34
C TYR A 383 18.35 2.27 9.57
N ALA A 384 17.75 2.95 10.56
CA ALA A 384 17.28 2.32 11.79
C ALA A 384 16.24 1.22 11.50
N LYS A 385 15.29 1.49 10.60
CA LYS A 385 14.18 0.57 10.28
C LYS A 385 14.59 -0.56 9.34
N LYS A 386 15.20 -0.27 8.20
CA LYS A 386 15.50 -1.25 7.14
C LYS A 386 16.80 -2.01 7.40
N THR A 387 17.83 -1.32 7.86
CA THR A 387 19.20 -1.87 7.93
C THR A 387 19.56 -2.36 9.33
N ALA A 388 19.49 -1.49 10.33
CA ALA A 388 19.78 -1.84 11.72
C ALA A 388 18.64 -2.60 12.42
N ARG A 389 17.45 -2.65 11.81
CA ARG A 389 16.23 -3.34 12.30
C ARG A 389 15.90 -3.02 13.75
N LYS A 390 16.03 -1.75 14.14
CA LYS A 390 15.76 -1.28 15.49
C LYS A 390 14.24 -1.24 15.74
N PRO A 391 13.78 -1.57 16.96
CA PRO A 391 12.42 -1.22 17.37
C PRO A 391 12.23 0.29 17.22
N VAL A 392 11.21 0.70 16.47
CA VAL A 392 10.88 2.11 16.24
C VAL A 392 9.66 2.48 17.06
N ILE A 393 9.75 3.58 17.80
CA ILE A 393 8.60 4.21 18.48
C ILE A 393 8.31 5.52 17.73
N PRO A 394 7.22 5.57 16.96
CA PRO A 394 6.82 6.80 16.27
C PRO A 394 6.21 7.81 17.26
N VAL A 395 6.71 9.03 17.26
CA VAL A 395 6.25 10.16 18.08
C VAL A 395 5.92 11.32 17.16
N VAL A 396 4.67 11.78 17.11
CA VAL A 396 4.31 12.92 16.24
C VAL A 396 4.49 14.23 16.98
N VAL A 397 5.23 15.16 16.39
CA VAL A 397 5.56 16.48 16.95
C VAL A 397 5.28 17.60 15.94
N GLY A 398 5.21 18.85 16.43
CA GLY A 398 4.94 20.03 15.60
C GLY A 398 3.44 20.26 15.35
N SER A 399 3.12 21.24 14.50
CA SER A 399 1.71 21.57 14.16
C SER A 399 1.36 21.27 12.69
N GLY A 400 2.09 20.32 12.11
CA GLY A 400 2.06 19.97 10.69
C GLY A 400 0.81 19.20 10.27
N SER A 401 0.41 19.44 9.03
CA SER A 401 -0.44 18.55 8.26
C SER A 401 0.13 17.13 8.31
N PHE A 402 -0.69 16.09 8.28
CA PHE A 402 -0.19 14.71 8.20
C PHE A 402 0.35 14.36 6.80
N GLU A 403 0.89 15.33 6.05
CA GLU A 403 1.45 15.13 4.70
C GLU A 403 2.62 14.16 4.72
N TRP A 404 3.39 14.16 5.81
CA TRP A 404 4.46 13.20 6.05
C TRP A 404 4.02 11.73 5.94
N MET A 405 2.73 11.41 6.15
CA MET A 405 2.19 10.05 5.99
C MET A 405 2.27 9.55 4.54
N MET A 406 2.29 10.45 3.56
CA MET A 406 2.38 10.12 2.13
C MET A 406 3.82 9.92 1.64
N THR A 407 4.81 10.10 2.54
CA THR A 407 6.24 9.96 2.23
C THR A 407 6.75 8.54 2.53
N VAL A 408 8.00 8.25 2.17
CA VAL A 408 8.64 6.95 2.46
C VAL A 408 8.62 6.64 3.97
N VAL A 409 8.83 7.64 4.82
CA VAL A 409 8.76 7.45 6.28
C VAL A 409 7.35 7.02 6.69
N GLY A 410 6.33 7.70 6.18
CA GLY A 410 4.92 7.35 6.40
C GLY A 410 4.55 5.95 5.91
N LEU A 411 5.04 5.56 4.73
CA LEU A 411 4.85 4.22 4.18
C LEU A 411 5.49 3.13 5.05
N LEU A 412 6.68 3.39 5.60
CA LEU A 412 7.43 2.41 6.41
C LEU A 412 6.91 2.23 7.83
N ILE A 413 6.11 3.17 8.32
CA ILE A 413 5.40 3.05 9.61
C ILE A 413 3.90 2.80 9.42
N ALA A 414 3.46 2.55 8.18
CA ALA A 414 2.05 2.30 7.92
C ALA A 414 1.56 1.11 8.75
N GLY A 415 0.54 1.34 9.57
CA GLY A 415 0.02 0.35 10.53
C GLY A 415 0.67 0.38 11.92
N GLU A 416 1.67 1.24 12.16
CA GLU A 416 2.25 1.43 13.49
C GLU A 416 1.49 2.51 14.29
N VAL A 417 1.32 2.25 15.59
CA VAL A 417 0.70 3.21 16.51
C VAL A 417 1.72 4.27 16.89
N TYR A 418 1.36 5.54 16.71
CA TYR A 418 2.21 6.68 17.05
C TYR A 418 1.71 7.45 18.28
N ILE A 419 2.65 8.02 19.03
CA ILE A 419 2.39 8.81 20.23
C ILE A 419 2.28 10.28 19.82
N HIS A 420 1.09 10.87 19.95
CA HIS A 420 0.83 12.21 19.43
C HIS A 420 1.08 13.31 20.47
N PHE A 421 2.19 14.06 20.33
CA PHE A 421 2.52 15.24 21.14
C PHE A 421 2.01 16.52 20.47
N SER A 422 0.68 16.67 20.43
CA SER A 422 0.00 17.78 19.73
C SER A 422 0.39 19.16 20.25
N ASN A 423 0.53 19.29 21.58
CA ASN A 423 0.84 20.54 22.25
C ASN A 423 1.41 20.27 23.65
N ARG A 424 1.96 21.33 24.25
CA ARG A 424 2.60 21.27 25.56
C ARG A 424 1.68 20.79 26.69
N ASP A 425 0.36 21.04 26.59
CA ASP A 425 -0.60 20.66 27.64
C ASP A 425 -0.76 19.14 27.76
N VAL A 426 -0.55 18.40 26.67
CA VAL A 426 -0.62 16.92 26.68
C VAL A 426 0.72 16.24 26.93
N GLN A 427 1.82 17.02 27.03
CA GLN A 427 3.18 16.50 27.09
C GLN A 427 3.41 15.52 28.25
N ASP A 428 2.95 15.84 29.46
CA ASP A 428 3.18 14.98 30.64
C ASP A 428 2.44 13.63 30.53
N SER A 429 1.20 13.67 30.04
CA SER A 429 0.40 12.45 29.79
C SER A 429 1.05 11.59 28.69
N LYS A 430 1.49 12.23 27.60
CA LYS A 430 2.13 11.56 26.46
C LYS A 430 3.53 11.06 26.78
N MET A 431 4.26 11.72 27.68
CA MET A 431 5.53 11.21 28.19
C MET A 431 5.37 9.95 29.00
N THR A 432 4.28 9.81 29.77
CA THR A 432 4.01 8.54 30.47
C THR A 432 3.80 7.39 29.48
N GLU A 433 3.11 7.67 28.37
CA GLU A 433 2.93 6.74 27.25
C GLU A 433 4.25 6.39 26.55
N LEU A 434 5.10 7.38 26.29
CA LEU A 434 6.43 7.17 25.71
C LEU A 434 7.35 6.39 26.65
N LEU A 435 7.32 6.66 27.96
CA LEU A 435 8.11 5.94 28.96
C LEU A 435 7.70 4.47 29.05
N ARG A 436 6.39 4.17 29.00
CA ARG A 436 5.92 2.78 28.89
C ARG A 436 6.47 2.11 27.65
N ALA A 437 6.52 2.84 26.53
CA ALA A 437 7.01 2.31 25.28
C ALA A 437 8.49 2.00 25.26
N VAL A 438 9.28 2.95 25.73
CA VAL A 438 10.72 2.83 25.85
C VAL A 438 11.09 1.71 26.81
N LYS A 439 10.38 1.56 27.94
CA LYS A 439 10.68 0.56 28.96
C LYS A 439 10.70 -0.89 28.45
N LYS A 440 9.96 -1.19 27.38
CA LYS A 440 10.05 -2.49 26.68
C LYS A 440 11.46 -2.84 26.24
N SER A 441 12.15 -1.83 25.69
CA SER A 441 13.46 -2.00 25.08
C SER A 441 14.57 -1.57 26.04
N VAL A 442 14.24 -0.72 27.02
CA VAL A 442 15.15 -0.18 28.03
C VAL A 442 14.55 -0.38 29.43
N PRO A 443 14.67 -1.59 30.02
CA PRO A 443 14.05 -1.91 31.32
C PRO A 443 14.55 -1.05 32.48
N GLU A 444 15.73 -0.45 32.35
CA GLU A 444 16.36 0.39 33.38
C GLU A 444 15.66 1.76 33.57
N VAL A 445 14.74 2.14 32.67
CA VAL A 445 13.97 3.39 32.75
C VAL A 445 13.03 3.37 33.96
N LYS A 446 13.21 4.37 34.82
CA LYS A 446 12.40 4.60 36.02
C LYS A 446 11.15 5.40 35.65
N PHE A 447 10.02 5.03 36.23
CA PHE A 447 8.86 5.92 36.23
C PHE A 447 9.06 6.97 37.33
N PRO A 448 8.60 8.22 37.13
CA PRO A 448 8.49 9.17 38.22
C PRO A 448 7.51 8.62 39.28
N GLU A 449 8.02 8.01 40.35
CA GLU A 449 7.25 7.72 41.55
C GLU A 449 7.18 9.03 42.39
N GLU A 450 5.98 9.37 42.87
CA GLU A 450 5.59 10.59 43.61
C GLU A 450 4.94 11.74 42.80
N LEU A 451 3.79 11.46 42.18
CA LEU A 451 2.60 12.31 42.39
C LEU A 451 1.37 11.41 42.57
N GLY A 452 1.19 10.91 43.79
CA GLY A 452 -0.03 10.24 44.26
C GLY A 452 -0.15 8.74 43.93
N SER A 453 -0.04 7.92 44.97
CA SER A 453 -0.34 6.50 45.00
C SER A 453 -1.73 6.17 44.39
N VAL A 454 -1.78 5.31 43.38
CA VAL A 454 -3.03 4.66 42.90
C VAL A 454 -3.40 3.47 43.80
N GLN A 455 -2.98 3.47 45.07
CA GLN A 455 -3.24 2.38 46.02
C GLN A 455 -3.93 2.82 47.32
N ASP A 456 -4.19 4.11 47.53
CA ASP A 456 -4.92 4.59 48.73
C ASP A 456 -6.42 4.87 48.49
N LEU A 457 -6.98 4.51 47.32
CA LEU A 457 -8.41 4.67 47.02
C LEU A 457 -9.25 3.38 47.19
N GLN A 458 -8.67 2.29 47.71
CA GLN A 458 -9.38 1.02 47.90
C GLN A 458 -9.71 0.69 49.36
N SER A 459 -9.50 1.59 50.33
CA SER A 459 -9.73 1.25 51.74
C SER A 459 -10.04 2.46 52.63
N ALA A 460 -11.17 3.13 52.42
CA ALA A 460 -12.05 3.69 53.46
C ALA A 460 -12.96 4.79 52.90
N GLY A 461 -14.28 4.62 53.06
CA GLY A 461 -15.24 5.72 53.05
C GLY A 461 -16.38 5.56 52.04
N ASP A 462 -17.39 4.78 52.42
CA ASP A 462 -18.76 4.95 51.95
C ASP A 462 -19.16 6.44 51.99
N THR A 463 -19.12 7.15 50.86
CA THR A 463 -19.97 8.33 50.59
C THR A 463 -20.04 8.60 49.08
N SER A 464 -21.17 8.18 48.49
CA SER A 464 -21.87 8.67 47.29
C SER A 464 -21.12 9.48 46.20
N ASP A 465 -21.04 8.84 45.03
CA ASP A 465 -21.48 9.32 43.70
C ASP A 465 -20.59 10.31 42.89
N ALA A 466 -19.71 9.74 42.04
CA ALA A 466 -19.44 10.15 40.64
C ALA A 466 -18.30 9.27 40.05
N GLY A 467 -18.63 8.05 39.63
CA GLY A 467 -17.67 7.06 39.12
C GLY A 467 -17.22 7.30 37.68
N ILE A 468 -15.92 7.19 37.42
CA ILE A 468 -15.37 6.96 36.08
C ILE A 468 -15.80 5.55 35.64
N ARG A 469 -16.72 5.46 34.67
CA ARG A 469 -17.19 4.17 34.12
C ARG A 469 -16.14 3.60 33.14
N ASP A 470 -15.60 2.44 33.50
CA ASP A 470 -14.62 1.66 32.71
C ASP A 470 -15.24 0.90 31.50
N SER A 471 -16.55 0.96 31.30
CA SER A 471 -17.25 0.43 30.13
C SER A 471 -18.05 1.54 29.45
N ALA A 472 -17.97 1.62 28.12
CA ALA A 472 -18.79 2.52 27.33
C ALA A 472 -20.08 1.79 26.94
N ASP A 473 -21.23 2.45 27.06
CA ASP A 473 -22.54 1.91 26.70
C ASP A 473 -22.74 1.92 25.18
N VAL A 474 -22.20 2.94 24.49
CA VAL A 474 -22.36 3.17 23.06
C VAL A 474 -21.01 3.34 22.38
N PHE A 475 -20.80 2.61 21.29
CA PHE A 475 -19.65 2.73 20.40
C PHE A 475 -20.01 3.60 19.19
N ILE A 476 -19.21 4.63 18.90
CA ILE A 476 -19.38 5.50 17.73
C ILE A 476 -18.42 5.09 16.62
N SER A 477 -18.99 4.69 15.50
CA SER A 477 -18.28 4.34 14.28
C SER A 477 -18.47 5.43 13.22
N TYR A 478 -17.39 5.98 12.64
CA TYR A 478 -17.47 7.02 11.61
C TYR A 478 -16.24 7.08 10.70
N CYS A 479 -16.39 7.69 9.52
CA CYS A 479 -15.27 7.98 8.63
C CYS A 479 -14.70 9.37 8.92
N TRP A 480 -13.37 9.49 8.99
CA TRP A 480 -12.70 10.75 9.33
C TRP A 480 -12.99 11.88 8.34
N LEU A 481 -13.19 11.57 7.05
CA LEU A 481 -13.56 12.54 6.02
C LEU A 481 -14.91 13.22 6.29
N ASN A 482 -15.76 12.64 7.14
CA ASN A 482 -17.03 13.23 7.55
C ASN A 482 -16.93 14.09 8.81
N SER A 483 -15.73 14.34 9.36
CA SER A 483 -15.55 15.21 10.53
C SER A 483 -14.89 16.54 10.14
N GLU A 484 -15.64 17.62 10.28
CA GLU A 484 -15.16 19.00 10.10
C GLU A 484 -14.06 19.30 11.12
N ASN A 485 -14.20 18.80 12.35
CA ASN A 485 -13.18 18.92 13.39
C ASN A 485 -11.88 18.22 13.00
N ALA A 486 -11.94 17.05 12.36
CA ALA A 486 -10.75 16.37 11.85
C ALA A 486 -10.09 17.18 10.72
N HIS A 487 -10.88 17.80 9.86
CA HIS A 487 -10.38 18.66 8.79
C HIS A 487 -9.77 19.97 9.32
N LYS A 488 -10.43 20.64 10.28
CA LYS A 488 -9.90 21.82 10.99
C LYS A 488 -8.61 21.50 11.74
N ALA A 489 -8.51 20.30 12.30
CA ALA A 489 -7.29 19.77 12.91
C ALA A 489 -6.23 19.31 11.89
N LYS A 490 -6.49 19.41 10.58
CA LYS A 490 -5.64 18.96 9.47
C LYS A 490 -5.30 17.46 9.50
N HIS A 491 -6.15 16.65 10.13
CA HIS A 491 -6.04 15.19 10.11
C HIS A 491 -6.51 14.61 8.77
N VAL A 492 -7.35 15.34 8.04
CA VAL A 492 -7.83 14.99 6.70
C VAL A 492 -7.75 16.20 5.76
N THR A 493 -7.42 15.94 4.50
CA THR A 493 -7.20 16.97 3.46
C THR A 493 -8.51 17.61 2.99
N GLU A 494 -9.62 16.90 3.12
CA GLU A 494 -10.95 17.35 2.72
C GLU A 494 -12.00 17.01 3.78
N PHE A 495 -13.08 17.79 3.77
CA PHE A 495 -14.26 17.56 4.59
C PHE A 495 -15.47 17.35 3.70
N ILE A 496 -16.18 16.24 3.90
CA ILE A 496 -17.36 15.87 3.13
C ILE A 496 -18.56 15.73 4.08
N GLY A 497 -19.48 16.69 4.01
CA GLY A 497 -20.72 16.71 4.80
C GLY A 497 -21.05 18.12 5.30
N SER A 498 -21.98 18.17 6.26
CA SER A 498 -22.38 19.41 6.94
C SER A 498 -21.70 19.51 8.31
N PRO A 499 -21.30 20.70 8.80
CA PRO A 499 -20.83 20.88 10.18
C PRO A 499 -21.82 20.40 11.25
N PHE A 500 -23.12 20.40 10.95
CA PHE A 500 -24.16 19.85 11.82
C PHE A 500 -24.25 18.31 11.76
N ALA A 501 -23.65 17.70 10.75
CA ALA A 501 -23.54 16.27 10.58
C ALA A 501 -22.17 15.71 11.02
N ASP A 502 -21.31 16.53 11.66
CA ASP A 502 -20.00 16.08 12.15
C ASP A 502 -20.19 15.07 13.30
N PRO A 503 -19.70 13.82 13.14
CA PRO A 503 -19.79 12.78 14.18
C PRO A 503 -19.20 13.21 15.53
N ARG A 504 -18.15 14.03 15.53
CA ARG A 504 -17.53 14.57 16.76
C ARG A 504 -18.40 15.63 17.42
N LYS A 505 -19.11 16.45 16.63
CA LYS A 505 -20.09 17.43 17.17
C LYS A 505 -21.24 16.68 17.83
N VAL A 506 -21.78 15.64 17.17
CA VAL A 506 -22.83 14.79 17.74
C VAL A 506 -22.33 14.11 19.02
N HIS A 507 -21.14 13.52 19.01
CA HIS A 507 -20.50 12.95 20.21
C HIS A 507 -20.46 13.94 21.38
N SER A 508 -19.84 15.11 21.20
CA SER A 508 -19.73 16.12 22.28
C SER A 508 -21.10 16.58 22.79
N SER A 509 -22.11 16.60 21.93
CA SER A 509 -23.48 17.01 22.30
C SER A 509 -24.21 15.92 23.09
N LEU A 510 -24.03 14.64 22.72
CA LEU A 510 -24.56 13.50 23.45
C LEU A 510 -23.87 13.31 24.80
N VAL A 511 -22.55 13.52 24.89
CA VAL A 511 -21.80 13.50 26.17
C VAL A 511 -22.35 14.53 27.14
N LYS A 512 -22.65 15.75 26.69
CA LYS A 512 -23.25 16.81 27.52
C LYS A 512 -24.62 16.44 28.06
N ALA A 513 -25.39 15.64 27.33
CA ALA A 513 -26.69 15.16 27.80
C ALA A 513 -26.59 14.10 28.91
N ASN A 514 -25.41 13.48 29.08
CA ASN A 514 -25.02 12.61 30.19
C ASN A 514 -26.01 11.46 30.51
N LYS A 515 -26.67 10.88 29.49
CA LYS A 515 -27.61 9.76 29.66
C LYS A 515 -26.97 8.38 29.55
N PHE A 516 -25.85 8.27 28.84
CA PHE A 516 -25.10 7.05 28.59
C PHE A 516 -23.63 7.38 28.32
N SER A 517 -22.75 6.39 28.49
CA SER A 517 -21.31 6.55 28.21
C SER A 517 -20.99 6.24 26.74
N LEU A 518 -20.13 7.06 26.13
CA LEU A 518 -19.79 6.99 24.71
C LEU A 518 -18.31 6.63 24.52
N TRP A 519 -18.03 5.91 23.44
CA TRP A 519 -16.68 5.62 22.95
C TRP A 519 -16.57 6.10 21.50
N ILE A 520 -15.59 6.94 21.19
CA ILE A 520 -15.30 7.40 19.83
C ILE A 520 -13.82 7.16 19.52
N ASP A 521 -13.57 6.65 18.30
CA ASP A 521 -12.41 5.86 17.83
C ASP A 521 -11.00 6.52 17.85
N ILE A 522 -10.72 7.45 18.77
CA ILE A 522 -9.35 7.94 19.03
C ILE A 522 -9.16 8.34 20.51
N GLU A 523 -10.23 8.58 21.26
CA GLU A 523 -10.12 9.12 22.62
C GLU A 523 -9.70 8.07 23.67
N ARG A 524 -9.73 6.78 23.32
CA ARG A 524 -9.43 5.67 24.25
C ARG A 524 -8.54 4.56 23.68
N LEU A 525 -7.88 4.75 22.54
CA LEU A 525 -6.82 3.82 22.11
C LEU A 525 -5.73 3.84 23.18
N ARG A 526 -5.61 2.75 23.93
CA ARG A 526 -4.54 2.61 24.91
C ARG A 526 -3.26 2.47 24.09
N THR A 527 -2.38 3.41 24.31
CA THR A 527 -1.05 3.42 23.75
C THR A 527 -0.19 2.44 24.53
N THR A 528 -0.49 1.15 24.36
CA THR A 528 0.23 0.04 24.98
C THR A 528 1.31 -0.41 24.04
N ASN A 529 2.40 0.32 24.08
CA ASN A 529 3.67 -0.32 23.92
C ASN A 529 3.95 -1.18 25.19
N GLN A 530 3.46 -2.45 25.25
CA GLN A 530 3.90 -3.64 26.07
C GLN A 530 4.51 -4.82 25.22
N ASN A 531 5.69 -5.44 25.42
CA ASN A 531 6.12 -6.64 24.64
C ASN A 531 5.41 -7.91 25.17
N GLU A 532 5.27 -8.91 24.29
CA GLU A 532 4.61 -10.24 24.41
C GLU A 532 3.07 -10.30 24.47
N GLU A 533 2.33 -9.24 24.82
CA GLU A 533 0.85 -9.23 24.73
C GLU A 533 0.25 -7.83 24.42
N SER A 534 0.78 -7.10 23.43
CA SER A 534 0.13 -5.85 22.99
C SER A 534 -0.91 -6.11 21.90
N LEU A 535 -2.18 -6.00 22.27
CA LEU A 535 -3.34 -6.07 21.38
C LEU A 535 -3.17 -5.08 20.21
N GLY A 536 -3.25 -5.55 18.95
CA GLY A 536 -3.23 -4.69 17.76
C GLY A 536 -4.43 -3.71 17.73
N MET A 537 -4.39 -2.65 16.91
CA MET A 537 -5.51 -1.68 16.78
C MET A 537 -6.87 -2.38 16.59
N PHE A 538 -6.91 -3.42 15.76
CA PHE A 538 -8.10 -4.25 15.54
C PHE A 538 -8.58 -4.98 16.80
N GLU A 539 -7.67 -5.40 17.67
CA GLU A 539 -8.01 -6.09 18.92
C GLU A 539 -8.48 -5.10 19.99
N GLN A 540 -7.93 -3.88 20.04
CA GLN A 540 -8.44 -2.81 20.92
C GLN A 540 -9.84 -2.34 20.50
N ILE A 541 -10.08 -2.20 19.19
CA ILE A 541 -11.40 -1.88 18.65
C ILE A 541 -12.34 -3.05 18.92
N ALA A 542 -11.92 -4.30 18.70
CA ALA A 542 -12.73 -5.48 18.98
C ALA A 542 -13.10 -5.58 20.48
N GLU A 543 -12.18 -5.23 21.38
CA GLU A 543 -12.44 -5.18 22.82
C GLU A 543 -13.40 -4.04 23.18
N GLY A 544 -13.18 -2.83 22.65
CA GLY A 544 -14.05 -1.66 22.86
C GLY A 544 -15.48 -1.91 22.37
N LEU A 545 -15.60 -2.46 21.16
CA LEU A 545 -16.87 -2.85 20.54
C LEU A 545 -17.52 -4.03 21.27
N GLY A 546 -16.73 -4.97 21.77
CA GLY A 546 -17.19 -6.08 22.60
C GLY A 546 -17.84 -5.63 23.91
N LYS A 547 -17.30 -4.57 24.53
CA LYS A 547 -17.82 -3.96 25.77
C LYS A 547 -19.03 -3.05 25.54
N ALA A 548 -19.15 -2.45 24.36
CA ALA A 548 -20.28 -1.60 24.02
C ALA A 548 -21.59 -2.39 23.88
N LYS A 549 -22.72 -1.78 24.24
CA LYS A 549 -24.04 -2.41 24.10
C LYS A 549 -24.69 -2.07 22.78
N VAL A 550 -24.44 -0.87 22.26
CA VAL A 550 -25.05 -0.33 21.04
C VAL A 550 -23.96 0.28 20.16
N VAL A 551 -24.12 0.17 18.84
CA VAL A 551 -23.27 0.85 17.86
C VAL A 551 -24.06 2.00 17.23
N LEU A 552 -23.47 3.20 17.25
CA LEU A 552 -23.95 4.37 16.52
C LEU A 552 -23.03 4.56 15.31
N ALA A 553 -23.52 4.23 14.10
CA ALA A 553 -22.70 4.30 12.89
C ALA A 553 -23.10 5.49 12.00
N PHE A 554 -22.13 6.35 11.72
CA PHE A 554 -22.26 7.48 10.81
C PHE A 554 -21.97 7.02 9.38
N VAL A 555 -23.03 6.68 8.65
CA VAL A 555 -22.96 6.06 7.33
C VAL A 555 -22.93 7.10 6.22
N SER A 556 -22.02 6.92 5.29
CA SER A 556 -21.79 7.77 4.12
C SER A 556 -21.10 6.95 3.02
N LYS A 557 -20.95 7.52 1.82
CA LYS A 557 -20.13 6.91 0.76
C LYS A 557 -18.68 6.71 1.20
N GLN A 558 -18.10 7.66 1.91
CA GLN A 558 -16.71 7.58 2.40
C GLN A 558 -16.57 6.47 3.45
N TYR A 559 -17.57 6.34 4.34
CA TYR A 559 -17.64 5.25 5.29
C TYR A 559 -17.73 3.89 4.59
N ALA A 560 -18.60 3.77 3.58
CA ALA A 560 -18.76 2.55 2.81
C ALA A 560 -17.51 2.17 2.00
N ASN A 561 -16.74 3.14 1.53
CA ASN A 561 -15.50 2.91 0.77
C ASN A 561 -14.28 2.61 1.68
N SER A 562 -14.35 2.97 2.96
CA SER A 562 -13.29 2.72 3.93
C SER A 562 -13.26 1.24 4.34
N GLU A 563 -12.16 0.53 4.05
CA GLU A 563 -11.96 -0.87 4.47
C GLU A 563 -12.07 -1.02 5.99
N ASN A 564 -11.48 -0.10 6.76
CA ASN A 564 -11.52 -0.14 8.23
C ASN A 564 -12.96 0.03 8.76
N CYS A 565 -13.71 1.01 8.25
CA CYS A 565 -15.09 1.24 8.67
C CYS A 565 -15.99 0.04 8.33
N ARG A 566 -15.80 -0.55 7.14
CA ARG A 566 -16.52 -1.77 6.75
C ARG A 566 -16.22 -2.95 7.68
N ILE A 567 -14.95 -3.18 8.01
CA ILE A 567 -14.53 -4.25 8.92
C ILE A 567 -15.19 -4.07 10.29
N GLU A 568 -15.12 -2.86 10.85
CA GLU A 568 -15.70 -2.56 12.17
C GLU A 568 -17.22 -2.77 12.21
N LEU A 569 -17.95 -2.26 11.21
CA LEU A 569 -19.40 -2.43 11.14
C LEU A 569 -19.80 -3.89 10.96
N GLN A 570 -19.08 -4.63 10.12
CA GLN A 570 -19.33 -6.06 9.91
C GLN A 570 -19.07 -6.84 11.19
N PHE A 571 -17.97 -6.57 11.89
CA PHE A 571 -17.64 -7.23 13.16
C PHE A 571 -18.71 -6.96 14.24
N ALA A 572 -19.14 -5.71 14.38
CA ALA A 572 -20.23 -5.34 15.30
C ALA A 572 -21.52 -6.13 15.04
N LEU A 573 -21.99 -6.12 13.80
CA LEU A 573 -23.29 -6.68 13.44
C LEU A 573 -23.28 -8.19 13.29
N LYS A 574 -22.20 -8.76 12.74
CA LYS A 574 -22.16 -10.17 12.35
C LYS A 574 -21.58 -11.06 13.43
N SER A 575 -20.52 -10.58 14.10
CA SER A 575 -19.76 -11.37 15.07
C SER A 575 -20.26 -11.12 16.48
N LEU A 576 -20.45 -9.84 16.82
CA LEU A 576 -20.89 -9.43 18.16
C LEU A 576 -22.41 -9.26 18.29
N LYS A 577 -23.16 -9.30 17.18
CA LYS A 577 -24.63 -9.12 17.14
C LYS A 577 -25.12 -7.85 17.86
N LYS A 578 -24.32 -6.78 17.80
CA LYS A 578 -24.66 -5.53 18.51
C LYS A 578 -25.78 -4.79 17.76
N PRO A 579 -26.80 -4.27 18.47
CA PRO A 579 -27.81 -3.41 17.87
C PRO A 579 -27.17 -2.13 17.32
N LEU A 580 -27.67 -1.68 16.16
CA LEU A 580 -27.11 -0.56 15.39
C LEU A 580 -28.13 0.56 15.24
N VAL A 581 -27.71 1.79 15.54
CA VAL A 581 -28.40 3.02 15.18
C VAL A 581 -27.65 3.66 13.99
N PRO A 582 -28.21 3.64 12.77
CA PRO A 582 -27.58 4.23 11.60
C PRO A 582 -27.90 5.73 11.51
N VAL A 583 -26.85 6.55 11.29
CA VAL A 583 -26.94 8.00 11.14
C VAL A 583 -26.36 8.39 9.77
N ILE A 584 -27.19 8.89 8.87
CA ILE A 584 -26.77 9.20 7.49
C ILE A 584 -26.08 10.56 7.46
N VAL A 585 -24.86 10.59 6.94
CA VAL A 585 -24.01 11.79 6.78
C VAL A 585 -23.35 11.82 5.40
N GLY A 586 -22.49 12.82 5.16
CA GLY A 586 -21.84 13.01 3.86
C GLY A 586 -22.74 13.72 2.84
N ALA A 587 -22.40 13.61 1.57
CA ALA A 587 -23.03 14.40 0.49
C ALA A 587 -24.04 13.63 -0.38
N ASP A 588 -24.00 12.29 -0.38
CA ASP A 588 -24.84 11.46 -1.26
C ASP A 588 -25.27 10.14 -0.59
N ASN A 589 -26.13 9.39 -1.30
CA ASN A 589 -26.70 8.12 -0.85
C ASN A 589 -26.15 6.89 -1.61
N ASP A 590 -25.01 6.99 -2.28
CA ASP A 590 -24.43 5.86 -3.02
C ASP A 590 -24.06 4.69 -2.10
N TRP A 591 -23.82 4.96 -0.82
CA TRP A 591 -23.56 3.95 0.20
C TRP A 591 -24.65 2.87 0.28
N GLN A 592 -25.89 3.18 -0.11
CA GLN A 592 -27.02 2.24 -0.12
C GLN A 592 -26.80 1.06 -1.07
N LYS A 593 -25.98 1.22 -2.12
CA LYS A 593 -25.68 0.18 -3.11
C LYS A 593 -24.56 -0.77 -2.66
N THR A 594 -23.89 -0.46 -1.55
CA THR A 594 -22.73 -1.19 -1.03
C THR A 594 -23.15 -2.23 0.00
N VAL A 595 -22.19 -3.05 0.46
CA VAL A 595 -22.39 -3.95 1.61
C VAL A 595 -22.89 -3.20 2.85
N VAL A 596 -22.40 -1.98 3.11
CA VAL A 596 -22.90 -1.16 4.24
C VAL A 596 -24.39 -0.86 4.09
N GLY A 597 -24.83 -0.54 2.87
CA GLY A 597 -26.24 -0.33 2.55
C GLY A 597 -27.11 -1.56 2.85
N LEU A 598 -26.65 -2.75 2.46
CA LEU A 598 -27.34 -4.01 2.76
C LEU A 598 -27.40 -4.29 4.27
N LEU A 599 -26.29 -4.05 4.99
CA LEU A 599 -26.20 -4.27 6.43
C LEU A 599 -27.13 -3.34 7.23
N VAL A 600 -27.16 -2.07 6.86
CA VAL A 600 -28.02 -1.04 7.45
C VAL A 600 -29.48 -1.28 7.09
N GLY A 601 -29.78 -1.61 5.83
CA GLY A 601 -31.14 -1.89 5.37
C GLY A 601 -31.75 -3.15 5.99
N GLY A 602 -30.92 -4.07 6.51
CA GLY A 602 -31.36 -5.24 7.27
C GLY A 602 -31.63 -5.00 8.76
N GLN A 603 -31.44 -3.77 9.27
CA GLN A 603 -31.74 -3.44 10.67
C GLN A 603 -33.20 -3.01 10.85
N GLU A 604 -33.76 -3.29 12.03
CA GLU A 604 -35.11 -2.84 12.39
C GLU A 604 -35.19 -1.33 12.66
N ILE A 605 -34.05 -0.73 13.02
CA ILE A 605 -33.96 0.69 13.38
C ILE A 605 -33.86 1.54 12.13
N GLN A 606 -34.79 2.47 11.97
CA GLN A 606 -34.78 3.40 10.85
C GLN A 606 -33.55 4.33 10.93
N ALA A 607 -32.89 4.53 9.79
CA ALA A 607 -31.75 5.41 9.71
C ALA A 607 -32.14 6.89 9.91
N ILE A 608 -31.38 7.59 10.74
CA ILE A 608 -31.60 8.99 11.08
C ILE A 608 -30.76 9.85 10.12
N ASN A 609 -31.42 10.67 9.28
CA ASN A 609 -30.71 11.47 8.27
C ASN A 609 -30.27 12.84 8.83
N LEU A 610 -28.97 13.14 8.74
CA LEU A 610 -28.37 14.43 9.10
C LEU A 610 -27.85 15.23 7.90
N GLN A 611 -27.96 14.72 6.67
CA GLN A 611 -27.43 15.37 5.46
C GLN A 611 -28.04 16.77 5.21
N ASP A 612 -29.34 16.94 5.51
CA ASP A 612 -30.10 18.18 5.27
C ASP A 612 -30.21 19.09 6.51
N VAL A 613 -29.36 18.87 7.53
CA VAL A 613 -29.39 19.68 8.76
C VAL A 613 -28.59 20.95 8.57
N HIS A 614 -29.29 22.09 8.65
CA HIS A 614 -28.74 23.42 8.39
C HIS A 614 -28.95 24.43 9.53
N SER A 615 -29.58 24.05 10.64
CA SER A 615 -29.80 24.91 11.80
C SER A 615 -29.60 24.17 13.13
N GLU A 616 -29.30 24.91 14.19
CA GLU A 616 -29.13 24.36 15.55
C GLU A 616 -30.45 23.77 16.10
N ASP A 617 -31.61 24.33 15.73
CA ASP A 617 -32.91 23.81 16.18
C ASP A 617 -33.15 22.41 15.61
N VAL A 618 -32.97 22.23 14.30
CA VAL A 618 -33.12 20.93 13.62
C VAL A 618 -32.04 19.95 14.10
N PHE A 619 -30.82 20.43 14.35
CA PHE A 619 -29.76 19.60 14.94
C PHE A 619 -30.14 19.08 16.34
N THR A 620 -30.76 19.92 17.17
CA THR A 620 -31.23 19.54 18.51
C THR A 620 -32.35 18.51 18.44
N GLU A 621 -33.30 18.67 17.51
CA GLU A 621 -34.34 17.67 17.23
C GLU A 621 -33.73 16.33 16.80
N LYS A 622 -32.75 16.34 15.90
CA LYS A 622 -32.04 15.13 15.45
C LYS A 622 -31.22 14.47 16.55
N LEU A 623 -30.62 15.25 17.45
CA LEU A 623 -29.96 14.71 18.64
C LEU A 623 -30.94 13.98 19.56
N ALA A 624 -32.14 14.54 19.75
CA ALA A 624 -33.20 13.87 20.53
C ALA A 624 -33.63 12.57 19.85
N GLU A 625 -33.79 12.56 18.52
CA GLU A 625 -34.10 11.35 17.75
C GLU A 625 -33.03 10.26 17.92
N ILE A 626 -31.73 10.63 17.88
CA ILE A 626 -30.62 9.70 18.15
C ILE A 626 -30.70 9.15 19.58
N GLN A 627 -31.00 9.99 20.57
CA GLN A 627 -31.12 9.53 21.96
C GLN A 627 -32.29 8.55 22.15
N GLU A 628 -33.47 8.88 21.61
CA GLU A 628 -34.65 8.03 21.68
C GLU A 628 -34.45 6.69 20.95
N ALA A 629 -33.62 6.67 19.89
CA ALA A 629 -33.23 5.44 19.23
C ALA A 629 -32.25 4.58 20.07
N ILE A 630 -31.31 5.20 20.79
CA ILE A 630 -30.29 4.48 21.57
C ILE A 630 -30.86 3.91 22.88
N LEU A 631 -31.65 4.70 23.63
CA LEU A 631 -32.04 4.39 25.00
C LEU A 631 -32.73 3.02 25.17
N PRO A 632 -33.68 2.62 24.30
CA PRO A 632 -34.30 1.29 24.39
C PRO A 632 -33.30 0.15 24.20
N LEU A 633 -32.22 0.39 23.44
CA LEU A 633 -31.29 -0.65 23.04
C LEU A 633 -30.26 -1.01 24.12
N LEU A 634 -30.04 -0.10 25.09
CA LEU A 634 -29.12 -0.31 26.20
C LEU A 634 -29.53 -1.46 27.12
N GLY A 635 -30.79 -1.91 27.05
CA GLY A 635 -31.36 -3.01 27.82
C GLY A 635 -31.53 -4.32 27.05
N HIS A 636 -31.12 -4.40 25.77
CA HIS A 636 -31.21 -5.66 25.01
C HIS A 636 -30.30 -6.72 25.61
N ALA A 637 -30.81 -7.95 25.71
CA ALA A 637 -30.02 -9.11 26.12
C ALA A 637 -28.92 -9.36 25.08
N GLU A 638 -27.68 -9.56 25.54
CA GLU A 638 -26.59 -9.92 24.63
C GLU A 638 -26.86 -11.30 24.01
N GLU A 639 -26.88 -11.34 22.68
CA GLU A 639 -26.91 -12.60 21.94
C GLU A 639 -25.54 -13.28 22.00
N ALA A 640 -25.52 -14.61 21.81
CA ALA A 640 -24.29 -15.37 21.79
C ALA A 640 -23.37 -14.89 20.65
N ARG A 641 -22.13 -14.53 21.00
CA ARG A 641 -21.09 -14.13 20.05
C ARG A 641 -20.72 -15.31 19.16
N SER A 642 -20.45 -15.03 17.89
CA SER A 642 -20.01 -16.04 16.94
C SER A 642 -18.97 -15.45 16.00
N TYR A 643 -17.70 -15.72 16.30
CA TYR A 643 -16.58 -15.31 15.44
C TYR A 643 -16.49 -16.26 14.25
N ARG A 644 -16.42 -15.69 13.05
CA ARG A 644 -16.40 -16.44 11.79
C ARG A 644 -15.01 -16.38 11.17
N ALA A 645 -14.05 -17.09 11.77
CA ALA A 645 -12.74 -17.28 11.16
C ALA A 645 -12.25 -18.73 11.29
N PRO A 646 -11.37 -19.18 10.37
CA PRO A 646 -10.82 -20.52 10.41
C PRO A 646 -10.03 -20.79 11.69
N VAL A 647 -10.28 -21.96 12.28
CA VAL A 647 -9.51 -22.50 13.42
C VAL A 647 -8.77 -23.78 13.01
N ILE A 648 -7.88 -24.30 13.87
CA ILE A 648 -7.14 -25.54 13.58
C ILE A 648 -8.10 -26.67 13.23
N GLY A 649 -7.81 -27.37 12.13
CA GLY A 649 -8.60 -28.46 11.61
C GLY A 649 -9.73 -28.05 10.67
N ASP A 650 -10.02 -26.76 10.52
CA ASP A 650 -10.98 -26.31 9.51
C ASP A 650 -10.42 -26.49 8.09
N HIS A 651 -11.31 -26.93 7.20
CA HIS A 651 -11.05 -26.91 5.76
C HIS A 651 -11.22 -25.50 5.21
N VAL A 652 -10.27 -25.10 4.38
CA VAL A 652 -10.13 -23.74 3.88
C VAL A 652 -9.74 -23.74 2.40
N ILE A 653 -10.05 -22.64 1.73
CA ILE A 653 -9.52 -22.29 0.42
C ILE A 653 -8.41 -21.27 0.65
N SER A 654 -7.17 -21.67 0.39
CA SER A 654 -5.96 -20.92 0.73
C SER A 654 -5.15 -20.57 -0.51
N HIS A 655 -4.52 -19.39 -0.51
CA HIS A 655 -3.65 -18.93 -1.59
C HIS A 655 -2.40 -19.80 -1.72
N HIS A 656 -2.07 -20.14 -2.95
CA HIS A 656 -0.80 -20.74 -3.35
C HIS A 656 -0.15 -19.82 -4.41
N GLN A 657 0.82 -20.31 -5.16
CA GLN A 657 1.55 -19.51 -6.13
C GLN A 657 0.65 -18.97 -7.26
N GLN A 658 1.06 -17.84 -7.83
CA GLN A 658 0.46 -17.24 -9.03
C GLN A 658 -1.03 -16.88 -8.88
N TRP A 659 -1.45 -16.45 -7.69
CA TRP A 659 -2.82 -16.00 -7.40
C TRP A 659 -3.89 -17.04 -7.71
N ALA A 660 -3.56 -18.30 -7.45
CA ALA A 660 -4.46 -19.44 -7.45
C ALA A 660 -4.65 -19.93 -6.01
N TYR A 661 -5.85 -20.40 -5.71
CA TYR A 661 -6.24 -20.80 -4.36
C TYR A 661 -6.73 -22.25 -4.39
N TYR A 662 -6.35 -23.03 -3.39
CA TYR A 662 -6.60 -24.47 -3.32
C TYR A 662 -7.11 -24.89 -1.95
N ALA A 663 -7.73 -26.07 -1.90
CA ALA A 663 -8.20 -26.65 -0.66
C ALA A 663 -7.03 -27.02 0.25
N ALA A 664 -7.14 -26.67 1.52
CA ALA A 664 -6.15 -26.96 2.54
C ALA A 664 -6.84 -27.10 3.90
N THR A 665 -6.09 -27.56 4.89
CA THR A 665 -6.54 -27.67 6.27
C THR A 665 -5.66 -26.80 7.17
N ILE A 666 -6.26 -26.05 8.11
CA ILE A 666 -5.51 -25.18 9.03
C ILE A 666 -4.73 -26.03 10.04
N VAL A 667 -3.44 -25.74 10.14
CA VAL A 667 -2.51 -26.41 11.08
C VAL A 667 -2.20 -25.53 12.27
N SER A 668 -1.94 -24.24 12.02
CA SER A 668 -1.63 -23.28 13.09
C SER A 668 -1.94 -21.85 12.66
N PHE A 669 -1.97 -20.94 13.63
CA PHE A 669 -2.16 -19.51 13.42
C PHE A 669 -1.17 -18.71 14.26
N ASP A 670 -0.48 -17.78 13.62
CA ASP A 670 0.37 -16.78 14.28
C ASP A 670 -0.42 -15.49 14.46
N ARG A 671 -0.72 -15.17 15.72
CA ARG A 671 -1.50 -14.00 16.13
C ARG A 671 -0.77 -12.68 15.89
N GLU A 672 0.57 -12.67 15.94
CA GLU A 672 1.35 -11.43 15.77
C GLU A 672 1.40 -11.02 14.30
N THR A 673 1.54 -11.99 13.40
CA THR A 673 1.65 -11.72 11.96
C THR A 673 0.33 -11.87 11.20
N LEU A 674 -0.73 -12.33 11.88
CA LEU A 674 -2.05 -12.69 11.30
C LEU A 674 -1.92 -13.68 10.15
N LYS A 675 -1.03 -14.67 10.30
CA LYS A 675 -0.76 -15.68 9.27
C LYS A 675 -1.20 -17.07 9.73
N TYR A 676 -1.84 -17.79 8.84
CA TYR A 676 -2.18 -19.19 9.00
C TYR A 676 -1.09 -20.06 8.38
N THR A 677 -0.79 -21.18 9.02
CA THR A 677 -0.09 -22.31 8.39
C THR A 677 -1.14 -23.34 7.98
N VAL A 678 -1.10 -23.78 6.72
CA VAL A 678 -2.00 -24.79 6.16
C VAL A 678 -1.24 -26.03 5.72
N ASP A 679 -1.90 -27.18 5.78
CA ASP A 679 -1.49 -28.39 5.06
C ASP A 679 -2.40 -28.53 3.84
N TRP A 680 -1.81 -28.55 2.66
CA TRP A 680 -2.57 -28.75 1.41
C TRP A 680 -3.21 -30.14 1.43
N ASP A 681 -4.49 -30.20 1.07
CA ASP A 681 -5.27 -31.45 1.13
C ASP A 681 -4.75 -32.50 0.12
N ASP A 682 -3.98 -32.06 -0.89
CA ASP A 682 -3.30 -32.92 -1.87
C ASP A 682 -1.87 -33.34 -1.45
N GLY A 683 -1.39 -32.87 -0.30
CA GLY A 683 -0.10 -33.24 0.27
C GLY A 683 1.10 -32.41 -0.24
N ASP A 684 0.88 -31.29 -0.95
CA ASP A 684 1.97 -30.38 -1.35
C ASP A 684 2.75 -29.87 -0.11
N PRO A 685 4.10 -29.90 -0.12
CA PRO A 685 4.90 -29.44 1.02
C PRO A 685 5.23 -27.94 1.02
N THR A 686 4.89 -27.19 -0.03
CA THR A 686 5.35 -25.81 -0.29
C THR A 686 4.31 -24.76 0.08
N GLY A 687 4.72 -23.48 0.20
CA GLY A 687 3.77 -22.35 0.25
C GLY A 687 2.74 -22.37 1.38
N LYS A 688 3.05 -23.03 2.51
CA LYS A 688 2.09 -23.34 3.58
C LYS A 688 1.66 -22.16 4.46
N VAL A 689 2.37 -21.04 4.42
CA VAL A 689 2.09 -19.89 5.31
C VAL A 689 1.42 -18.77 4.52
N GLN A 690 0.18 -18.43 4.87
CA GLN A 690 -0.63 -17.44 4.17
C GLN A 690 -1.24 -16.40 5.11
N SER A 691 -1.47 -15.19 4.60
CA SER A 691 -2.18 -14.12 5.33
C SER A 691 -3.64 -14.50 5.56
N TYR A 692 -4.27 -14.00 6.63
CA TYR A 692 -5.72 -14.14 6.84
C TYR A 692 -6.57 -13.60 5.67
N LYS A 693 -6.05 -12.64 4.89
CA LYS A 693 -6.72 -12.08 3.70
C LYS A 693 -6.73 -13.05 2.52
N ASP A 694 -5.75 -13.95 2.47
CA ASP A 694 -5.47 -14.84 1.35
C ASP A 694 -6.04 -16.25 1.58
N LEU A 695 -7.00 -16.37 2.48
CA LEU A 695 -7.57 -17.65 2.91
C LEU A 695 -9.02 -17.47 3.36
N ALA A 696 -9.89 -18.41 3.00
CA ALA A 696 -11.30 -18.42 3.37
C ALA A 696 -11.70 -19.78 3.94
N ILE A 697 -12.58 -19.81 4.95
CA ILE A 697 -13.20 -21.07 5.38
C ILE A 697 -13.99 -21.66 4.21
N ASP A 698 -13.90 -22.98 3.97
CA ASP A 698 -14.63 -23.65 2.89
C ASP A 698 -16.12 -23.83 3.27
N LYS A 699 -16.80 -22.71 3.46
CA LYS A 699 -18.21 -22.62 3.81
C LYS A 699 -18.92 -21.59 2.97
N ILE A 700 -20.16 -21.91 2.58
CA ILE A 700 -21.03 -21.02 1.82
C ILE A 700 -21.33 -19.77 2.68
N PRO A 701 -21.06 -18.54 2.18
CA PRO A 701 -21.43 -17.31 2.86
C PRO A 701 -22.95 -17.11 2.88
N SER A 702 -23.47 -16.37 3.85
CA SER A 702 -24.87 -15.95 3.86
C SER A 702 -25.13 -14.79 2.88
N GLU A 703 -26.39 -14.63 2.44
CA GLU A 703 -26.76 -13.69 1.36
C GLU A 703 -26.37 -12.23 1.66
N ASP A 704 -26.33 -11.88 2.95
CA ASP A 704 -25.98 -10.56 3.48
C ASP A 704 -24.46 -10.33 3.60
N GLN A 705 -23.62 -11.31 3.27
CA GLN A 705 -22.16 -11.20 3.32
C GLN A 705 -21.52 -10.86 1.97
N VAL A 706 -22.26 -11.02 0.88
CA VAL A 706 -21.74 -10.80 -0.47
C VAL A 706 -22.57 -9.74 -1.17
N GLY A 707 -21.97 -8.57 -1.41
CA GLY A 707 -22.56 -7.44 -2.12
C GLY A 707 -21.61 -6.90 -3.19
N VAL A 708 -21.97 -5.78 -3.82
CA VAL A 708 -21.05 -5.05 -4.69
C VAL A 708 -19.83 -4.59 -3.87
N ASP A 709 -18.65 -4.70 -4.46
CA ASP A 709 -17.32 -4.45 -3.87
C ASP A 709 -16.87 -5.46 -2.81
N SER A 710 -17.59 -6.57 -2.63
CA SER A 710 -17.12 -7.70 -1.83
C SER A 710 -15.97 -8.42 -2.54
N ILE A 711 -14.90 -8.72 -1.80
CA ILE A 711 -13.86 -9.65 -2.22
C ILE A 711 -14.31 -11.07 -1.91
N VAL A 712 -14.30 -11.94 -2.92
CA VAL A 712 -14.76 -13.32 -2.84
C VAL A 712 -13.77 -14.25 -3.51
N PHE A 713 -13.70 -15.49 -3.03
CA PHE A 713 -13.04 -16.57 -3.74
C PHE A 713 -14.08 -17.34 -4.54
N PHE A 714 -13.83 -17.53 -5.83
CA PHE A 714 -14.73 -18.20 -6.75
C PHE A 714 -13.99 -19.27 -7.56
N PRO A 715 -14.64 -20.38 -7.92
CA PRO A 715 -14.00 -21.46 -8.65
C PRO A 715 -13.84 -21.10 -10.14
N GLN A 716 -12.65 -21.32 -10.68
CA GLN A 716 -12.38 -21.22 -12.11
C GLN A 716 -11.21 -22.15 -12.50
N GLY A 717 -11.55 -23.19 -13.27
CA GLY A 717 -10.62 -24.24 -13.68
C GLY A 717 -10.41 -25.33 -12.63
N GLY A 718 -9.73 -26.40 -13.05
CA GLY A 718 -9.31 -27.51 -12.19
C GLY A 718 -7.83 -27.85 -12.37
N TYR A 719 -7.32 -28.71 -11.51
CA TYR A 719 -5.97 -29.27 -11.63
C TYR A 719 -6.00 -30.79 -11.46
N GLY A 720 -5.17 -31.47 -12.24
CA GLY A 720 -5.10 -32.94 -12.26
C GLY A 720 -4.12 -33.50 -11.24
N ALA A 721 -4.23 -34.80 -10.97
CA ALA A 721 -3.26 -35.56 -10.21
C ALA A 721 -1.90 -35.60 -10.92
N THR A 722 -0.79 -35.43 -10.19
CA THR A 722 0.58 -35.58 -10.71
C THR A 722 1.16 -36.91 -10.22
N GLU A 723 2.07 -37.54 -10.96
CA GLU A 723 2.69 -38.80 -10.49
C GLU A 723 3.47 -38.57 -9.18
N GLY A 724 3.04 -39.21 -8.10
CA GLY A 724 3.70 -39.19 -6.79
C GLY A 724 3.01 -38.36 -5.69
N ASN A 725 2.00 -37.56 -6.03
CA ASN A 725 1.12 -36.87 -5.08
C ASN A 725 -0.11 -36.33 -5.84
N ASN A 726 -1.29 -36.28 -5.21
CA ASN A 726 -2.52 -35.57 -5.63
C ASN A 726 -3.68 -36.46 -6.15
N THR A 727 -4.89 -36.14 -5.70
CA THR A 727 -6.19 -36.64 -6.21
C THR A 727 -6.88 -35.67 -7.19
N GLY A 728 -6.24 -34.55 -7.53
CA GLY A 728 -6.81 -33.47 -8.37
C GLY A 728 -7.91 -32.67 -7.64
N GLY A 729 -8.16 -31.43 -8.07
CA GLY A 729 -9.08 -30.54 -7.35
C GLY A 729 -9.60 -29.34 -8.14
N VAL A 730 -10.47 -28.56 -7.48
CA VAL A 730 -11.02 -27.30 -8.01
C VAL A 730 -10.05 -26.17 -7.69
N ARG A 731 -9.77 -25.31 -8.68
CA ARG A 731 -8.98 -24.11 -8.48
C ARG A 731 -9.91 -22.93 -8.18
N TYR A 732 -9.62 -22.23 -7.10
CA TYR A 732 -10.30 -21.00 -6.73
C TYR A 732 -9.43 -19.78 -7.05
N HIS A 733 -10.09 -18.63 -7.16
CA HIS A 733 -9.46 -17.35 -7.44
C HIS A 733 -10.13 -16.24 -6.67
N GLU A 734 -9.35 -15.24 -6.31
CA GLU A 734 -9.88 -14.00 -5.76
C GLU A 734 -10.48 -13.10 -6.85
N GLY A 735 -11.64 -12.53 -6.55
CA GLY A 735 -12.34 -11.58 -7.40
C GLY A 735 -13.14 -10.57 -6.58
N VAL A 736 -13.47 -9.46 -7.23
CA VAL A 736 -14.37 -8.43 -6.69
C VAL A 736 -15.73 -8.53 -7.38
N VAL A 737 -16.79 -8.53 -6.58
CA VAL A 737 -18.17 -8.53 -7.08
C VAL A 737 -18.53 -7.15 -7.58
N THR A 738 -18.96 -7.05 -8.84
CA THR A 738 -19.39 -5.77 -9.46
C THR A 738 -20.90 -5.71 -9.64
N ARG A 739 -21.60 -6.85 -9.60
CA ARG A 739 -23.07 -6.89 -9.72
C ARG A 739 -23.68 -8.05 -8.94
N VAL A 740 -24.82 -7.76 -8.29
CA VAL A 740 -25.65 -8.75 -7.60
C VAL A 740 -27.09 -8.62 -8.09
N TYR A 741 -27.71 -9.73 -8.50
CA TYR A 741 -29.08 -9.74 -9.04
C TYR A 741 -29.75 -11.10 -8.83
N LYS A 742 -31.08 -11.16 -8.93
CA LYS A 742 -31.83 -12.42 -8.96
C LYS A 742 -32.03 -12.85 -10.41
N ASP A 743 -31.80 -14.13 -10.71
CA ASP A 743 -32.14 -14.70 -12.02
C ASP A 743 -33.64 -14.96 -12.16
N SER A 744 -34.04 -15.53 -13.31
CA SER A 744 -35.44 -15.87 -13.59
C SER A 744 -36.05 -16.90 -12.62
N SER A 745 -35.23 -17.63 -11.86
CA SER A 745 -35.69 -18.54 -10.80
C SER A 745 -35.80 -17.88 -9.42
N GLY A 746 -35.43 -16.60 -9.32
CA GLY A 746 -35.39 -15.85 -8.06
C GLY A 746 -34.12 -16.11 -7.24
N ALA A 747 -33.16 -16.89 -7.75
CA ALA A 747 -31.91 -17.19 -7.08
C ALA A 747 -30.88 -16.06 -7.30
N TRP A 748 -30.13 -15.71 -6.24
CA TRP A 748 -29.08 -14.70 -6.32
C TRP A 748 -27.91 -15.15 -7.21
N ARG A 749 -27.42 -14.20 -8.01
CA ARG A 749 -26.31 -14.33 -8.96
C ARG A 749 -25.35 -13.19 -8.77
N TYR A 750 -24.07 -13.51 -8.92
CA TYR A 750 -22.95 -12.61 -8.70
C TYR A 750 -22.10 -12.55 -9.97
N ASP A 751 -21.91 -11.33 -10.47
CA ASP A 751 -20.96 -11.02 -11.53
C ASP A 751 -19.80 -10.21 -10.94
N GLY A 752 -18.63 -10.32 -11.55
CA GLY A 752 -17.43 -9.62 -11.11
C GLY A 752 -16.22 -9.94 -11.96
N HIS A 753 -15.05 -9.55 -11.48
CA HIS A 753 -13.79 -9.85 -12.15
C HIS A 753 -12.68 -10.18 -11.16
N HIS A 754 -11.60 -10.77 -11.64
CA HIS A 754 -10.43 -11.03 -10.81
C HIS A 754 -9.86 -9.73 -10.24
N THR A 755 -9.37 -9.80 -9.00
CA THR A 755 -8.62 -8.72 -8.35
C THR A 755 -7.21 -8.55 -8.92
N LYS A 756 -6.67 -9.63 -9.52
CA LYS A 756 -5.29 -9.73 -10.00
C LYS A 756 -5.18 -10.05 -11.48
N GLY A 757 -4.18 -9.49 -12.14
CA GLY A 757 -3.89 -9.67 -13.57
C GLY A 757 -2.55 -10.34 -13.87
N ALA A 758 -2.27 -10.57 -15.16
CA ALA A 758 -1.02 -11.18 -15.62
C ALA A 758 0.23 -10.36 -15.21
N GLU A 759 0.11 -9.03 -15.19
CA GLU A 759 1.16 -8.10 -14.77
C GLU A 759 1.53 -8.26 -13.28
N GLU A 760 0.62 -8.79 -12.46
CA GLU A 760 0.84 -9.08 -11.04
C GLU A 760 1.32 -10.52 -10.81
N GLY A 761 1.69 -11.23 -11.88
CA GLY A 761 2.16 -12.62 -11.81
C GLY A 761 1.04 -13.65 -11.70
N LYS A 762 -0.23 -13.27 -11.95
CA LYS A 762 -1.33 -14.23 -11.99
C LYS A 762 -1.19 -15.16 -13.18
N TRP A 763 -1.44 -16.44 -12.95
CA TRP A 763 -1.51 -17.39 -14.05
C TRP A 763 -2.81 -17.19 -14.85
N VAL A 764 -2.68 -16.70 -16.08
CA VAL A 764 -3.82 -16.40 -16.97
C VAL A 764 -3.89 -17.27 -18.23
N THR A 765 -2.90 -18.14 -18.44
CA THR A 765 -2.76 -18.91 -19.69
C THR A 765 -3.39 -20.31 -19.63
N TYR A 766 -4.06 -20.66 -18.54
CA TYR A 766 -4.74 -21.96 -18.43
C TYR A 766 -6.09 -21.94 -19.17
N LYS A 767 -6.49 -23.12 -19.67
CA LYS A 767 -7.59 -23.31 -20.63
C LYS A 767 -8.93 -22.68 -20.22
N ASP A 768 -9.20 -22.59 -18.91
CA ASP A 768 -10.48 -22.14 -18.37
C ASP A 768 -10.43 -20.72 -17.77
N TYR A 769 -9.34 -19.98 -17.98
CA TYR A 769 -9.20 -18.63 -17.46
C TYR A 769 -10.16 -17.65 -18.13
N ASN A 770 -10.86 -16.86 -17.34
CA ASN A 770 -11.63 -15.70 -17.79
C ASN A 770 -11.50 -14.58 -16.76
N TYR A 771 -11.09 -13.39 -17.21
CA TYR A 771 -10.95 -12.23 -16.32
C TYR A 771 -12.25 -11.89 -15.58
N ASN A 772 -13.40 -12.10 -16.22
CA ASN A 772 -14.72 -11.85 -15.65
C ASN A 772 -15.40 -13.15 -15.26
N PHE A 773 -16.08 -13.15 -14.12
CA PHE A 773 -17.03 -14.19 -13.75
C PHE A 773 -18.45 -13.64 -13.82
N ASN A 774 -19.38 -14.45 -14.31
CA ASN A 774 -20.76 -14.03 -14.52
C ASN A 774 -21.71 -15.13 -14.07
N GLY A 775 -22.77 -14.75 -13.37
CA GLY A 775 -23.83 -15.64 -12.95
C GLY A 775 -23.40 -16.67 -11.90
N ILE A 776 -22.32 -16.41 -11.15
CA ILE A 776 -21.86 -17.36 -10.14
C ILE A 776 -22.92 -17.43 -9.01
N PRO A 777 -23.36 -18.63 -8.60
CA PRO A 777 -24.24 -18.79 -7.45
C PRO A 777 -23.50 -18.56 -6.12
N LEU A 778 -24.22 -18.11 -5.09
CA LEU A 778 -23.66 -17.92 -3.73
C LEU A 778 -22.94 -19.18 -3.20
N GLN A 779 -23.46 -20.37 -3.52
CA GLN A 779 -22.90 -21.65 -3.06
C GLN A 779 -21.46 -21.90 -3.54
N MET A 780 -21.04 -21.22 -4.60
CA MET A 780 -19.70 -21.34 -5.18
C MET A 780 -18.74 -20.28 -4.65
N LEU A 781 -19.20 -19.31 -3.87
CA LEU A 781 -18.36 -18.25 -3.32
C LEU A 781 -17.85 -18.63 -1.94
N ARG A 782 -16.65 -18.16 -1.60
CA ARG A 782 -16.11 -18.12 -0.24
C ARG A 782 -15.64 -16.70 0.06
N ILE A 783 -15.53 -16.36 1.33
CA ILE A 783 -15.08 -15.05 1.80
C ILE A 783 -13.99 -15.23 2.84
N ALA A 784 -12.92 -14.44 2.71
CA ALA A 784 -11.90 -14.38 3.75
C ALA A 784 -12.50 -13.83 5.05
N PRO A 785 -12.00 -14.28 6.22
CA PRO A 785 -12.39 -13.68 7.49
C PRO A 785 -11.93 -12.22 7.55
N ASN A 786 -12.64 -11.38 8.29
CA ASN A 786 -12.10 -10.06 8.63
C ASN A 786 -11.04 -10.18 9.74
N ALA A 787 -10.19 -9.16 9.88
CA ALA A 787 -9.07 -9.17 10.82
C ALA A 787 -9.52 -9.36 12.28
N MET A 788 -10.63 -8.73 12.68
CA MET A 788 -11.16 -8.80 14.05
C MET A 788 -11.72 -10.20 14.36
N ASP A 789 -12.40 -10.83 13.41
CA ASP A 789 -12.88 -12.21 13.51
C ASP A 789 -11.74 -13.21 13.62
N ALA A 790 -10.69 -13.06 12.79
CA ALA A 790 -9.50 -13.92 12.85
C ALA A 790 -8.82 -13.83 14.21
N LEU A 791 -8.61 -12.61 14.71
CA LEU A 791 -8.03 -12.37 16.03
C LEU A 791 -8.86 -13.00 17.15
N MET A 792 -10.17 -12.74 17.18
CA MET A 792 -11.03 -13.16 18.28
C MET A 792 -11.36 -14.66 18.25
N ALA A 793 -11.60 -15.25 17.07
CA ALA A 793 -11.82 -16.69 16.95
C ALA A 793 -10.57 -17.48 17.38
N CYS A 794 -9.38 -17.04 16.96
CA CYS A 794 -8.14 -17.67 17.38
C CYS A 794 -7.77 -17.36 18.83
N LYS A 795 -8.31 -16.29 19.43
CA LYS A 795 -8.23 -16.08 20.88
C LYS A 795 -9.02 -17.16 21.61
N GLU A 796 -10.29 -17.33 21.27
CA GLU A 796 -11.17 -18.31 21.93
C GLU A 796 -10.78 -19.77 21.70
N ALA A 797 -10.36 -20.13 20.48
CA ALA A 797 -10.02 -21.51 20.14
C ALA A 797 -8.66 -21.97 20.72
N PHE A 798 -7.81 -21.04 21.16
CA PHE A 798 -6.48 -21.31 21.69
C PHE A 798 -6.28 -20.62 23.06
N SER A 799 -7.37 -20.42 23.82
CA SER A 799 -7.38 -20.00 25.22
C SER A 799 -7.09 -21.16 26.16
#